data_AF-A0A6V8IEZ3-F1
#
_entry.id   AF-A0A6V8IEZ3-F1
#
_cell.length_a   1.000
_cell.length_b   1.000
_cell.length_c   1.000
_cell.angle_alpha   90.00
_cell.angle_beta   90.00
_cell.angle_gamma   90.00
#
_symmetry.space_group_name_H-M   'P 1'
#
loop_
_entity.id
_entity.type
_entity.pdbx_description
1 polymer ?
#
loop_
_entity_poly.entity_id
_entity_poly.type
_entity_poly.pdbx_seq_one_letter_code
_entity_poly.pdbx_strand_id
1 'polypeptide(L)'
;MAKVTTFYSYKGGSGRSMAMANVAWALATNGERVLAIDWDLEAPGLHRYFHPFLDDPEQTISEGLIDRIWTYIEDISCSDKFSDNRRARFTHAVCEDIVQSLEIPTRSKGCLHLLGAGRQDDEYSAKVGGLDWANFYARFDGEAFIERLIEWARGSYTHILIDSRTGVADTAGICTTQVPDTVIMCVVYNRQSIEGSAAIARSISKGRMERGQIPLDVRFIPCRVEERGEVDAARRFAAERLGEALEKQHSSIERQLRRDEIRHYPWCAFEEKLAVFEDVPDERGSLLDAMHELARHITDNKKLKIEDIDPKLLATLWRRAAFDDPRIADLLALDEVTLDAAYSHLMAWVDAALDQRDERPDWLMTLAEVAISFAGRANDQHAGASAEFLGRSGLKIANRAMDQYPELYTVRFAVLLQSRAGQLQKQHDYSDAFKLASHSYHLLRQDNLPTNHWRAARSLERMAEISLASGKPDQALAIYREVADLYSSIGRRNIPLGAEIEPTRALRVLAEQLLLHGDLREADHVAARAVKQLKRLGKQLNRRDTAEVVNILATRAEISAIVNPGTADREIMKVRLYANDVVVSPTARSQLERRMCIAEARIQIQKKDFYSALYLLDRADEIDNKAASLSSDIFELRVSILLELGRENEAADLMLRALRDGQFSPTAKFSELLRRSLAATGRAEAFNAALLELLKEDAEQRPALLKVAMNWLVSQPLKLSDQDVVQTYNIAHNLEHVLRLPSKKTDQE
;
A
#
# COMPACT_ATOMS: atom_id res chain seq x y z
N MET A 1 42.31 -31.42 -14.63
CA MET A 1 41.23 -32.44 -14.56
C MET A 1 40.08 -31.79 -13.81
N ALA A 2 38.84 -32.01 -14.23
CA ALA A 2 37.67 -31.48 -13.53
C ALA A 2 37.63 -31.99 -12.08
N LYS A 3 37.21 -31.18 -11.11
CA LYS A 3 37.19 -31.53 -9.68
C LYS A 3 35.75 -31.61 -9.15
N VAL A 4 35.38 -32.73 -8.54
CA VAL A 4 34.08 -32.93 -7.87
C VAL A 4 34.21 -32.60 -6.39
N THR A 5 33.51 -31.56 -5.95
CA THR A 5 33.49 -31.11 -4.56
C THR A 5 32.09 -31.26 -4.00
N THR A 6 31.91 -32.09 -2.98
CA THR A 6 30.63 -32.19 -2.28
C THR A 6 30.64 -31.31 -1.04
N PHE A 7 29.60 -30.50 -0.87
CA PHE A 7 29.29 -29.82 0.38
C PHE A 7 28.37 -30.71 1.19
N TYR A 8 28.73 -30.94 2.45
CA TYR A 8 28.03 -31.85 3.37
C TYR A 8 27.89 -31.21 4.75
N SER A 9 26.79 -31.51 5.44
CA SER A 9 26.63 -31.19 6.85
C SER A 9 25.87 -32.29 7.58
N TYR A 10 26.28 -32.56 8.81
CA TYR A 10 25.61 -33.54 9.66
C TYR A 10 24.21 -33.08 10.10
N LYS A 11 23.96 -31.77 10.14
CA LYS A 11 22.67 -31.18 10.48
C LYS A 11 22.27 -30.11 9.47
N GLY A 12 20.95 -29.95 9.31
CA GLY A 12 20.35 -28.80 8.65
C GLY A 12 20.67 -27.48 9.37
N GLY A 13 20.62 -26.38 8.60
CA GLY A 13 20.80 -25.02 9.13
C GLY A 13 22.26 -24.60 9.37
N SER A 14 23.24 -25.34 8.84
CA SER A 14 24.67 -24.98 8.90
C SER A 14 25.10 -23.98 7.82
N GLY A 15 24.26 -23.70 6.82
CA GLY A 15 24.61 -22.81 5.68
C GLY A 15 25.35 -23.52 4.54
N ARG A 16 25.16 -24.83 4.38
CA ARG A 16 25.82 -25.66 3.36
C ARG A 16 25.50 -25.21 1.93
N SER A 17 24.22 -25.16 1.56
CA SER A 17 23.74 -24.73 0.23
C SER A 17 24.16 -23.29 -0.07
N MET A 18 24.07 -22.41 0.92
CA MET A 18 24.54 -21.01 0.85
C MET A 18 26.04 -20.95 0.51
N ALA A 19 26.88 -21.69 1.24
CA ALA A 19 28.32 -21.71 1.00
C ALA A 19 28.65 -22.25 -0.40
N MET A 20 27.98 -23.33 -0.82
CA MET A 20 28.17 -23.89 -2.15
C MET A 20 27.74 -22.92 -3.26
N ALA A 21 26.57 -22.28 -3.15
CA ALA A 21 26.06 -21.35 -4.14
C ALA A 21 27.01 -20.16 -4.35
N ASN A 22 27.52 -19.60 -3.25
CA ASN A 22 28.46 -18.48 -3.32
C ASN A 22 29.85 -18.89 -3.82
N VAL A 23 30.34 -20.11 -3.50
CA VAL A 23 31.58 -20.64 -4.09
C VAL A 23 31.39 -20.87 -5.59
N ALA A 24 30.23 -21.38 -6.02
CA ALA A 24 29.91 -21.56 -7.43
C ALA A 24 29.95 -20.24 -8.20
N TRP A 25 29.36 -19.20 -7.62
CA TRP A 25 29.43 -17.82 -8.12
C TRP A 25 30.86 -17.29 -8.24
N ALA A 26 31.65 -17.43 -7.17
CA ALA A 26 33.05 -16.97 -7.15
C ALA A 26 33.89 -17.66 -8.24
N LEU A 27 33.67 -18.94 -8.49
CA LEU A 27 34.38 -19.68 -9.54
C LEU A 27 33.91 -19.25 -10.95
N ALA A 28 32.60 -19.19 -11.16
CA ALA A 28 32.03 -18.87 -12.47
C ALA A 28 32.39 -17.45 -12.94
N THR A 29 32.31 -16.46 -12.05
CA THR A 29 32.73 -15.06 -12.35
C THR A 29 34.23 -14.91 -12.60
N ASN A 30 35.04 -15.91 -12.21
CA ASN A 30 36.48 -15.94 -12.48
C ASN A 30 36.84 -16.80 -13.71
N GLY A 31 35.87 -17.11 -14.58
CA GLY A 31 36.11 -17.76 -15.87
C GLY A 31 36.07 -19.29 -15.83
N GLU A 32 35.71 -19.89 -14.70
CA GLU A 32 35.56 -21.35 -14.59
C GLU A 32 34.22 -21.85 -15.13
N ARG A 33 34.17 -23.11 -15.57
CA ARG A 33 32.93 -23.77 -15.99
C ARG A 33 32.41 -24.60 -14.83
N VAL A 34 31.33 -24.15 -14.21
CA VAL A 34 30.83 -24.70 -12.95
C VAL A 34 29.48 -25.37 -13.18
N LEU A 35 29.37 -26.65 -12.78
CA LEU A 35 28.10 -27.34 -12.63
C LEU A 35 27.78 -27.44 -11.14
N ALA A 36 26.65 -26.88 -10.72
CA ALA A 36 26.10 -27.05 -9.40
C ALA A 36 24.97 -28.08 -9.45
N ILE A 37 25.03 -29.11 -8.60
CA ILE A 37 24.06 -30.20 -8.55
C ILE A 37 23.36 -30.17 -7.20
N ASP A 38 22.04 -30.02 -7.19
CA ASP A 38 21.22 -30.14 -5.99
C ASP A 38 20.86 -31.61 -5.77
N TRP A 39 21.61 -32.29 -4.90
CA TRP A 39 21.39 -33.69 -4.53
C TRP A 39 20.53 -33.82 -3.27
N ASP A 40 20.11 -32.71 -2.65
CA ASP A 40 19.22 -32.73 -1.49
C ASP A 40 17.77 -32.93 -1.95
N LEU A 41 17.45 -34.14 -2.41
CA LEU A 41 16.14 -34.47 -3.00
C LEU A 41 14.97 -34.33 -2.01
N GLU A 42 15.22 -34.42 -0.70
CA GLU A 42 14.15 -34.32 0.30
C GLU A 42 13.83 -32.87 0.69
N ALA A 43 14.78 -31.95 0.54
CA ALA A 43 14.57 -30.53 0.82
C ALA A 43 15.46 -29.67 -0.10
N PRO A 44 15.20 -29.67 -1.42
CA PRO A 44 16.02 -28.91 -2.37
C PRO A 44 15.88 -27.41 -2.11
N GLY A 45 16.97 -26.70 -2.36
CA GLY A 45 17.04 -25.27 -2.02
C GLY A 45 18.11 -24.51 -2.78
N LEU A 46 18.92 -25.17 -3.60
CA LEU A 46 19.99 -24.51 -4.33
C LEU A 46 19.43 -23.57 -5.41
N HIS A 47 18.34 -23.97 -6.08
CA HIS A 47 17.62 -23.13 -7.06
C HIS A 47 17.18 -21.80 -6.44
N ARG A 48 16.83 -21.77 -5.14
CA ARG A 48 16.45 -20.53 -4.45
C ARG A 48 17.59 -19.52 -4.36
N TYR A 49 18.86 -19.93 -4.30
CA TYR A 49 19.97 -18.96 -4.37
C TYR A 49 20.21 -18.42 -5.78
N PHE A 50 19.81 -19.18 -6.80
CA PHE A 50 20.03 -18.88 -8.21
C PHE A 50 18.79 -18.30 -8.91
N HIS A 51 17.67 -18.20 -8.21
CA HIS A 51 16.38 -17.74 -8.71
C HIS A 51 16.42 -16.43 -9.54
N PRO A 52 17.29 -15.42 -9.28
CA PRO A 52 17.30 -14.21 -10.10
C PRO A 52 17.86 -14.44 -11.52
N PHE A 53 18.47 -15.60 -11.77
CA PHE A 53 19.19 -15.94 -13.01
C PHE A 53 18.58 -17.14 -13.74
N LEU A 54 17.45 -17.67 -13.26
CA LEU A 54 16.77 -18.85 -13.80
C LEU A 54 15.49 -18.46 -14.54
N ASP A 55 15.19 -19.15 -15.64
CA ASP A 55 13.92 -18.99 -16.37
C ASP A 55 12.72 -19.64 -15.63
N ASP A 56 12.97 -20.71 -14.87
CA ASP A 56 11.99 -21.41 -14.04
C ASP A 56 12.47 -21.45 -12.58
N PRO A 57 12.42 -20.32 -11.84
CA PRO A 57 12.99 -20.21 -10.50
C PRO A 57 12.43 -21.22 -9.49
N GLU A 58 11.12 -21.50 -9.58
CA GLU A 58 10.40 -22.44 -8.70
C GLU A 58 10.51 -23.90 -9.15
N GLN A 59 11.23 -24.17 -10.25
CA GLN A 59 11.47 -25.52 -10.78
C GLN A 59 10.17 -26.27 -11.09
N THR A 60 9.14 -25.56 -11.52
CA THR A 60 7.79 -26.12 -11.74
C THR A 60 7.68 -26.94 -13.03
N ILE A 61 8.58 -26.68 -13.99
CA ILE A 61 8.59 -27.32 -15.31
C ILE A 61 9.90 -28.07 -15.53
N SER A 62 11.00 -27.54 -15.01
CA SER A 62 12.35 -28.05 -15.23
C SER A 62 12.54 -29.43 -14.59
N GLU A 63 12.89 -30.42 -15.41
CA GLU A 63 13.32 -31.73 -14.93
C GLU A 63 14.69 -31.65 -14.24
N GLY A 64 14.95 -32.60 -13.34
CA GLY A 64 16.22 -32.66 -12.62
C GLY A 64 16.71 -34.07 -12.36
N LEU A 65 17.58 -34.20 -11.35
CA LEU A 65 18.28 -35.44 -11.04
C LEU A 65 17.33 -36.63 -10.79
N ILE A 66 16.28 -36.43 -9.97
CA ILE A 66 15.34 -37.51 -9.64
C ILE A 66 14.52 -37.94 -10.86
N ASP A 67 14.08 -37.00 -11.69
CA ASP A 67 13.32 -37.28 -12.90
C ASP A 67 14.17 -38.13 -13.85
N ARG A 68 15.45 -37.77 -14.00
CA ARG A 68 16.39 -38.51 -14.85
C ARG A 68 16.64 -39.94 -14.37
N ILE A 69 16.76 -40.14 -13.06
CA ILE A 69 16.93 -41.48 -12.47
C ILE A 69 15.69 -42.33 -12.77
N TRP A 70 14.48 -41.77 -12.62
CA TRP A 70 13.25 -42.47 -12.96
C TRP A 70 13.15 -42.82 -14.44
N THR A 71 13.45 -41.88 -15.34
CA THR A 71 13.49 -42.17 -16.79
C THR A 71 14.42 -43.34 -17.10
N TYR A 72 15.61 -43.37 -16.48
CA TYR A 72 16.55 -44.47 -16.67
C TYR A 72 16.01 -45.81 -16.14
N ILE A 73 15.38 -45.83 -14.97
CA ILE A 73 14.78 -47.04 -14.39
C ILE A 73 13.64 -47.57 -15.28
N GLU A 74 12.79 -46.68 -15.78
CA GLU A 74 11.66 -47.01 -16.66
C GLU A 74 12.13 -47.59 -17.99
N ASP A 75 13.13 -46.97 -18.62
CA ASP A 75 13.69 -47.41 -19.90
C ASP A 75 14.35 -48.79 -19.79
N ILE A 76 15.05 -49.07 -18.70
CA ILE A 76 15.62 -50.40 -18.44
C ILE A 76 14.54 -51.43 -18.16
N SER A 77 13.48 -51.05 -17.43
CA SER A 77 12.40 -51.96 -17.08
C SER A 77 11.54 -52.37 -18.28
N CYS A 78 11.40 -51.47 -19.26
CA CYS A 78 10.52 -51.67 -20.42
C CYS A 78 11.21 -52.29 -21.65
N SER A 79 12.53 -52.48 -21.65
CA SER A 79 13.26 -52.86 -22.86
C SER A 79 14.05 -54.18 -22.76
N ASP A 80 13.69 -55.13 -23.62
CA ASP A 80 14.55 -56.27 -24.00
C ASP A 80 15.72 -55.82 -24.93
N LYS A 81 15.78 -54.52 -25.28
CA LYS A 81 16.63 -53.95 -26.36
C LYS A 81 18.11 -53.78 -26.00
N PHE A 82 18.51 -53.91 -24.73
CA PHE A 82 19.89 -53.66 -24.30
C PHE A 82 20.81 -54.90 -24.43
N SER A 83 20.34 -56.01 -25.01
CA SER A 83 21.13 -57.23 -25.16
C SER A 83 22.38 -57.07 -26.04
N ASP A 84 22.40 -56.11 -26.98
CA ASP A 84 23.48 -55.98 -27.98
C ASP A 84 24.35 -54.70 -27.87
N ASN A 85 23.96 -53.66 -27.11
CA ASN A 85 24.74 -52.42 -26.99
C ASN A 85 24.79 -51.85 -25.56
N ARG A 86 25.83 -52.22 -24.80
CA ARG A 86 26.05 -51.74 -23.43
C ARG A 86 26.23 -50.23 -23.30
N ARG A 87 26.64 -49.51 -24.36
CA ARG A 87 26.82 -48.05 -24.31
C ARG A 87 25.50 -47.30 -24.38
N ALA A 88 24.52 -47.81 -25.14
CA ALA A 88 23.19 -47.21 -25.23
C ALA A 88 22.41 -47.26 -23.91
N ARG A 89 22.82 -48.15 -22.99
CA ARG A 89 22.17 -48.33 -21.69
C ARG A 89 22.25 -47.11 -20.78
N PHE A 90 23.35 -46.35 -20.85
CA PHE A 90 23.60 -45.20 -19.96
C PHE A 90 23.40 -43.86 -20.67
N THR A 91 22.60 -43.80 -21.75
CA THR A 91 22.36 -42.55 -22.48
C THR A 91 21.75 -41.48 -21.56
N HIS A 92 20.88 -41.87 -20.63
CA HIS A 92 20.30 -40.99 -19.61
C HIS A 92 21.30 -40.45 -18.58
N ALA A 93 22.54 -40.95 -18.55
CA ALA A 93 23.57 -40.35 -17.68
C ALA A 93 24.10 -39.02 -18.25
N VAL A 94 23.84 -38.73 -19.53
CA VAL A 94 24.14 -37.43 -20.15
C VAL A 94 22.96 -36.50 -19.91
N CYS A 95 23.15 -35.47 -19.09
CA CYS A 95 22.06 -34.60 -18.62
C CYS A 95 22.06 -33.21 -19.30
N GLU A 96 22.61 -33.07 -20.52
CA GLU A 96 22.72 -31.76 -21.21
C GLU A 96 21.38 -31.07 -21.44
N ASP A 97 20.32 -31.86 -21.60
CA ASP A 97 18.95 -31.41 -21.88
C ASP A 97 18.15 -30.99 -20.64
N ILE A 98 18.63 -31.32 -19.43
CA ILE A 98 17.97 -30.96 -18.15
C ILE A 98 18.84 -30.05 -17.28
N VAL A 99 19.99 -29.62 -17.80
CA VAL A 99 20.83 -28.62 -17.14
C VAL A 99 20.34 -27.22 -17.51
N GLN A 100 20.13 -26.40 -16.49
CA GLN A 100 19.75 -25.00 -16.62
C GLN A 100 20.99 -24.12 -16.66
N SER A 101 21.13 -23.29 -17.69
CA SER A 101 22.20 -22.28 -17.77
C SER A 101 21.77 -21.02 -17.04
N LEU A 102 22.56 -20.52 -16.09
CA LEU A 102 22.25 -19.27 -15.40
C LEU A 102 22.80 -18.08 -16.17
N GLU A 103 21.96 -17.07 -16.38
CA GLU A 103 22.35 -15.80 -17.02
C GLU A 103 23.09 -14.87 -16.03
N ILE A 104 24.31 -15.25 -15.67
CA ILE A 104 25.11 -14.48 -14.71
C ILE A 104 25.73 -13.21 -15.34
N PRO A 105 25.68 -12.03 -14.67
CA PRO A 105 26.19 -10.77 -15.19
C PRO A 105 27.72 -10.62 -15.04
N THR A 106 28.48 -11.51 -15.67
CA THR A 106 29.96 -11.50 -15.66
C THR A 106 30.55 -11.13 -17.02
N ARG A 107 31.73 -10.51 -17.02
CA ARG A 107 32.53 -10.29 -18.25
C ARG A 107 33.45 -11.47 -18.58
N SER A 108 33.55 -12.44 -17.67
CA SER A 108 34.39 -13.61 -17.85
C SER A 108 33.76 -14.61 -18.85
N LYS A 109 34.57 -15.57 -19.32
CA LYS A 109 34.09 -16.67 -20.17
C LYS A 109 33.58 -17.88 -19.36
N GLY A 110 33.39 -17.70 -18.06
CA GLY A 110 32.93 -18.78 -17.19
C GLY A 110 31.46 -19.07 -17.41
N CYS A 111 30.98 -20.16 -16.84
CA CYS A 111 29.56 -20.47 -16.80
C CYS A 111 29.19 -21.05 -15.45
N LEU A 112 27.95 -20.81 -15.05
CA LEU A 112 27.34 -21.46 -13.90
C LEU A 112 26.07 -22.14 -14.38
N HIS A 113 26.04 -23.45 -14.29
CA HIS A 113 24.90 -24.25 -14.68
C HIS A 113 24.35 -25.00 -13.46
N LEU A 114 23.04 -25.22 -13.43
CA LEU A 114 22.33 -25.93 -12.38
C LEU A 114 21.73 -27.23 -12.93
N LEU A 115 22.06 -28.35 -12.28
CA LEU A 115 21.26 -29.57 -12.35
C LEU A 115 20.39 -29.59 -11.08
N GLY A 116 19.12 -29.23 -11.22
CA GLY A 116 18.16 -29.20 -10.13
C GLY A 116 17.85 -30.60 -9.58
N ALA A 117 17.27 -30.65 -8.39
CA ALA A 117 16.89 -31.92 -7.75
C ALA A 117 15.79 -32.65 -8.53
N GLY A 118 14.88 -31.89 -9.14
CA GLY A 118 13.76 -32.39 -9.95
C GLY A 118 12.65 -31.36 -10.08
N ARG A 119 11.68 -31.67 -10.94
CA ARG A 119 10.47 -30.85 -11.14
C ARG A 119 9.63 -30.82 -9.85
N GLN A 120 9.44 -29.65 -9.26
CA GLN A 120 8.73 -29.41 -8.00
C GLN A 120 7.20 -29.34 -8.20
N ASP A 121 6.63 -30.38 -8.80
CA ASP A 121 5.19 -30.53 -8.98
C ASP A 121 4.53 -31.32 -7.83
N ASP A 122 3.21 -31.51 -7.92
CA ASP A 122 2.44 -32.28 -6.94
C ASP A 122 2.92 -33.76 -6.81
N GLU A 123 3.66 -34.28 -7.79
CA GLU A 123 4.18 -35.65 -7.81
C GLU A 123 5.60 -35.76 -7.22
N TYR A 124 6.31 -34.65 -7.01
CA TYR A 124 7.71 -34.64 -6.57
C TYR A 124 7.95 -35.45 -5.30
N SER A 125 7.09 -35.24 -4.29
CA SER A 125 7.19 -35.97 -3.01
C SER A 125 7.05 -37.49 -3.20
N ALA A 126 6.19 -37.92 -4.13
CA ALA A 126 6.01 -39.33 -4.44
C ALA A 126 7.21 -39.91 -5.20
N LYS A 127 7.80 -39.16 -6.15
CA LYS A 127 9.02 -39.56 -6.87
C LYS A 127 10.21 -39.76 -5.93
N VAL A 128 10.40 -38.84 -4.98
CA VAL A 128 11.50 -38.91 -4.00
C VAL A 128 11.26 -40.05 -3.01
N GLY A 129 10.05 -40.14 -2.43
CA GLY A 129 9.72 -41.19 -1.46
C GLY A 129 9.67 -42.59 -2.06
N GLY A 130 9.42 -42.71 -3.37
CA GLY A 130 9.36 -43.97 -4.09
C GLY A 130 10.71 -44.54 -4.53
N LEU A 131 11.79 -43.75 -4.53
CA LEU A 131 13.09 -44.19 -5.02
C LEU A 131 13.83 -45.05 -3.98
N ASP A 132 13.88 -46.36 -4.21
CA ASP A 132 14.70 -47.28 -3.43
C ASP A 132 16.14 -47.34 -3.98
N TRP A 133 17.06 -46.66 -3.28
CA TRP A 133 18.48 -46.61 -3.63
C TRP A 133 19.17 -47.98 -3.60
N ALA A 134 18.80 -48.88 -2.68
CA ALA A 134 19.41 -50.21 -2.62
C ALA A 134 19.01 -51.02 -3.85
N ASN A 135 17.74 -50.94 -4.23
CA ASN A 135 17.22 -51.58 -5.43
C ASN A 135 17.81 -50.98 -6.71
N PHE A 136 17.96 -49.65 -6.78
CA PHE A 136 18.62 -48.94 -7.88
C PHE A 136 20.05 -49.45 -8.12
N TYR A 137 20.85 -49.59 -7.06
CA TYR A 137 22.20 -50.12 -7.17
C TYR A 137 22.23 -51.61 -7.51
N ALA A 138 21.38 -52.42 -6.87
CA ALA A 138 21.43 -53.87 -6.99
C ALA A 138 20.85 -54.41 -8.31
N ARG A 139 19.81 -53.77 -8.86
CA ARG A 139 19.08 -54.29 -10.05
C ARG A 139 19.22 -53.45 -11.30
N PHE A 140 19.50 -52.15 -11.16
CA PHE A 140 19.52 -51.22 -12.29
C PHE A 140 20.92 -50.72 -12.62
N ASP A 141 21.99 -51.34 -12.08
CA ASP A 141 23.39 -50.90 -12.26
C ASP A 141 23.59 -49.41 -11.91
N GLY A 142 22.95 -48.97 -10.82
CA GLY A 142 22.97 -47.58 -10.38
C GLY A 142 24.37 -47.01 -10.16
N GLU A 143 25.31 -47.83 -9.67
CA GLU A 143 26.72 -47.41 -9.50
C GLU A 143 27.32 -46.93 -10.84
N ALA A 144 27.19 -47.73 -11.90
CA ALA A 144 27.71 -47.41 -13.22
C ALA A 144 26.97 -46.23 -13.88
N PHE A 145 25.67 -46.08 -13.62
CA PHE A 145 24.91 -44.92 -14.07
C PHE A 145 25.44 -43.61 -13.47
N ILE A 146 25.63 -43.58 -12.15
CA ILE A 146 26.13 -42.40 -11.44
C ILE A 146 27.58 -42.09 -11.86
N GLU A 147 28.43 -43.10 -12.02
CA GLU A 147 29.78 -42.91 -12.56
C GLU A 147 29.76 -42.27 -13.94
N ARG A 148 28.86 -42.72 -14.83
CA ARG A 148 28.71 -42.14 -16.17
C ARG A 148 28.21 -40.70 -16.17
N LEU A 149 27.32 -40.37 -15.24
CA LEU A 149 26.83 -39.00 -15.07
C LEU A 149 27.97 -38.08 -14.67
N ILE A 150 28.81 -38.52 -13.71
CA ILE A 150 29.96 -37.75 -13.29
C ILE A 150 31.04 -37.69 -14.39
N GLU A 151 31.26 -38.77 -15.15
CA GLU A 151 32.17 -38.77 -16.30
C GLU A 151 31.75 -37.74 -17.36
N TRP A 152 30.46 -37.70 -17.69
CA TRP A 152 29.90 -36.68 -18.58
C TRP A 152 30.15 -35.26 -18.04
N ALA A 153 29.81 -35.02 -16.77
CA ALA A 153 30.02 -33.72 -16.15
C ALA A 153 31.51 -33.30 -16.15
N ARG A 154 32.44 -34.25 -15.92
CA ARG A 154 33.89 -33.98 -15.97
C ARG A 154 34.39 -33.65 -17.39
N GLY A 155 33.67 -34.07 -18.43
CA GLY A 155 33.94 -33.71 -19.81
C GLY A 155 33.62 -32.25 -20.13
N SER A 156 32.55 -31.71 -19.53
CA SER A 156 32.01 -30.39 -19.86
C SER A 156 32.46 -29.28 -18.90
N TYR A 157 32.68 -29.59 -17.62
CA TYR A 157 32.92 -28.61 -16.55
C TYR A 157 34.32 -28.70 -15.95
N THR A 158 34.84 -27.60 -15.40
CA THR A 158 36.08 -27.59 -14.61
C THR A 158 35.83 -27.88 -13.14
N HIS A 159 34.66 -27.45 -12.62
CA HIS A 159 34.23 -27.69 -11.25
C HIS A 159 32.81 -28.26 -11.23
N ILE A 160 32.64 -29.33 -10.47
CA ILE A 160 31.34 -29.96 -10.22
C ILE A 160 31.10 -29.87 -8.73
N LEU A 161 30.11 -29.09 -8.33
CA LEU A 161 29.77 -28.84 -6.93
C LEU A 161 28.48 -29.58 -6.62
N ILE A 162 28.45 -30.33 -5.52
CA ILE A 162 27.30 -31.15 -5.13
C ILE A 162 26.79 -30.71 -3.76
N ASP A 163 25.52 -30.34 -3.68
CA ASP A 163 24.82 -30.07 -2.42
C ASP A 163 24.19 -31.38 -1.96
N SER A 164 24.78 -32.04 -0.97
CA SER A 164 24.34 -33.38 -0.51
C SER A 164 23.07 -33.33 0.35
N ARG A 165 22.53 -34.48 0.79
CA ARG A 165 21.52 -34.52 1.87
C ARG A 165 22.17 -34.35 3.26
N THR A 166 21.46 -33.73 4.20
CA THR A 166 21.96 -33.62 5.59
C THR A 166 21.78 -34.93 6.38
N GLY A 167 22.67 -35.19 7.32
CA GLY A 167 22.51 -36.29 8.29
C GLY A 167 23.22 -37.59 7.91
N VAL A 168 22.94 -38.65 8.68
CA VAL A 168 23.62 -39.96 8.55
C VAL A 168 23.19 -40.70 7.29
N ALA A 169 21.98 -40.41 6.79
CA ALA A 169 21.39 -41.00 5.61
C ALA A 169 21.80 -40.23 4.34
N ASP A 170 23.10 -39.93 4.18
CA ASP A 170 23.59 -39.57 2.85
C ASP A 170 23.28 -40.73 1.92
N THR A 171 22.41 -40.48 0.96
CA THR A 171 21.95 -41.30 -0.15
C THR A 171 22.93 -42.42 -0.51
N ALA A 172 22.88 -43.56 0.20
CA ALA A 172 23.82 -44.69 0.06
C ALA A 172 25.34 -44.37 0.12
N GLY A 173 25.75 -43.21 0.68
CA GLY A 173 27.15 -42.75 0.69
C GLY A 173 27.65 -42.24 -0.66
N ILE A 174 26.74 -41.91 -1.59
CA ILE A 174 27.07 -41.47 -2.95
C ILE A 174 27.86 -40.16 -2.88
N CYS A 175 27.29 -39.13 -2.24
CA CYS A 175 27.85 -37.79 -2.21
C CYS A 175 29.06 -37.67 -1.27
N THR A 176 29.21 -38.57 -0.30
CA THR A 176 30.34 -38.53 0.64
C THR A 176 31.47 -39.49 0.31
N THR A 177 31.21 -40.58 -0.42
CA THR A 177 32.20 -41.64 -0.66
C THR A 177 32.38 -42.02 -2.13
N GLN A 178 31.32 -42.14 -2.94
CA GLN A 178 31.45 -42.63 -4.33
C GLN A 178 32.00 -41.56 -5.27
N VAL A 179 31.29 -40.45 -5.42
CA VAL A 179 31.54 -39.44 -6.47
C VAL A 179 32.57 -38.35 -6.14
N PRO A 180 32.74 -37.86 -4.90
CA PRO A 180 33.59 -36.69 -4.64
C PRO A 180 35.09 -36.98 -4.76
N ASP A 181 35.83 -35.97 -5.20
CA ASP A 181 37.29 -35.85 -5.00
C ASP A 181 37.60 -35.11 -3.69
N THR A 182 36.68 -34.24 -3.26
CA THR A 182 36.80 -33.40 -2.06
C THR A 182 35.46 -33.31 -1.36
N VAL A 183 35.45 -33.42 -0.03
CA VAL A 183 34.26 -33.28 0.81
C VAL A 183 34.48 -32.13 1.76
N ILE A 184 33.64 -31.13 1.61
CA ILE A 184 33.57 -29.94 2.42
C ILE A 184 32.53 -30.15 3.49
N MET A 185 32.97 -30.37 4.72
CA MET A 185 32.11 -30.58 5.87
C MET A 185 31.82 -29.25 6.57
N CYS A 186 30.61 -28.73 6.39
CA CYS A 186 30.10 -27.57 7.11
C CYS A 186 29.72 -27.98 8.54
N VAL A 187 30.43 -27.43 9.52
CA VAL A 187 30.32 -27.79 10.95
C VAL A 187 29.85 -26.58 11.75
N VAL A 188 28.84 -26.75 12.60
CA VAL A 188 28.50 -25.75 13.63
C VAL A 188 29.20 -26.14 14.93
N TYR A 189 29.69 -25.18 15.70
CA TYR A 189 30.39 -25.42 16.98
C TYR A 189 29.46 -25.84 18.14
N ASN A 190 28.59 -26.82 17.89
CA ASN A 190 27.90 -27.55 18.94
C ASN A 190 28.37 -29.01 18.96
N ARG A 191 28.27 -29.65 20.12
CA ARG A 191 28.79 -31.00 20.34
C ARG A 191 28.26 -32.01 19.33
N GLN A 192 26.96 -31.97 19.03
CA GLN A 192 26.32 -32.92 18.12
C GLN A 192 26.82 -32.79 16.68
N SER A 193 27.02 -31.57 16.18
CA SER A 193 27.54 -31.32 14.84
C SER A 193 29.01 -31.73 14.73
N ILE A 194 29.82 -31.48 15.76
CA ILE A 194 31.23 -31.86 15.80
C ILE A 194 31.36 -33.39 15.84
N GLU A 195 30.71 -34.04 16.79
CA GLU A 195 30.78 -35.51 16.95
C GLU A 195 30.19 -36.24 15.74
N GLY A 196 29.08 -35.75 15.17
CA GLY A 196 28.49 -36.30 13.96
C GLY A 196 29.39 -36.14 12.73
N SER A 197 30.01 -34.97 12.54
CA SER A 197 30.97 -34.76 11.44
C SER A 197 32.21 -35.64 11.60
N ALA A 198 32.73 -35.80 12.83
CA ALA A 198 33.83 -36.70 13.14
C ALA A 198 33.48 -38.17 12.86
N ALA A 199 32.25 -38.60 13.13
CA ALA A 199 31.79 -39.96 12.82
C ALA A 199 31.75 -40.22 11.31
N ILE A 200 31.21 -39.28 10.53
CA ILE A 200 31.13 -39.40 9.06
C ILE A 200 32.52 -39.32 8.43
N ALA A 201 33.39 -38.42 8.89
CA ALA A 201 34.77 -38.34 8.42
C ALA A 201 35.53 -39.66 8.64
N ARG A 202 35.36 -40.32 9.80
CA ARG A 202 35.90 -41.67 10.05
C ARG A 202 35.33 -42.70 9.10
N SER A 203 34.02 -42.66 8.85
CA SER A 203 33.34 -43.57 7.93
C SER A 203 33.88 -43.46 6.50
N ILE A 204 34.08 -42.23 6.02
CA ILE A 204 34.64 -41.96 4.68
C ILE A 204 36.08 -42.51 4.60
N SER A 205 36.94 -42.17 5.56
CA SER A 205 38.34 -42.62 5.58
C SER A 205 38.45 -44.15 5.63
N LYS A 206 37.68 -44.79 6.51
CA LYS A 206 37.65 -46.25 6.64
C LYS A 206 37.12 -46.91 5.37
N GLY A 207 36.02 -46.43 4.81
CA GLY A 207 35.41 -46.99 3.60
C GLY A 207 36.32 -46.90 2.37
N ARG A 208 37.02 -45.77 2.18
CA ARG A 208 38.02 -45.62 1.11
C ARG A 208 39.20 -46.56 1.31
N MET A 209 39.70 -46.69 2.54
CA MET A 209 40.81 -47.58 2.89
C MET A 209 40.47 -49.06 2.62
N GLU A 210 39.29 -49.51 3.06
CA GLU A 210 38.81 -50.89 2.84
C GLU A 210 38.64 -51.23 1.36
N ARG A 211 38.28 -50.24 0.53
CA ARG A 211 38.16 -50.37 -0.93
C ARG A 211 39.48 -50.17 -1.70
N GLY A 212 40.60 -49.88 -1.01
CA GLY A 212 41.89 -49.59 -1.64
C GLY A 212 41.88 -48.33 -2.52
N GLN A 213 40.98 -47.40 -2.26
CA GLN A 213 40.82 -46.15 -3.02
C GLN A 213 41.72 -45.05 -2.45
N ILE A 214 42.03 -44.04 -3.27
CA ILE A 214 42.81 -42.87 -2.85
C ILE A 214 42.08 -42.15 -1.71
N PRO A 215 42.77 -41.74 -0.63
CA PRO A 215 42.18 -40.95 0.44
C PRO A 215 41.54 -39.66 -0.09
N LEU A 216 40.33 -39.40 0.36
CA LEU A 216 39.56 -38.24 -0.05
C LEU A 216 40.03 -36.98 0.70
N ASP A 217 40.07 -35.82 0.02
CA ASP A 217 40.36 -34.54 0.68
C ASP A 217 39.13 -34.07 1.49
N VAL A 218 39.14 -34.37 2.79
CA VAL A 218 38.10 -33.91 3.72
C VAL A 218 38.56 -32.62 4.40
N ARG A 219 37.76 -31.56 4.25
CA ARG A 219 38.00 -30.24 4.88
C ARG A 219 36.82 -29.83 5.75
N PHE A 220 37.11 -29.28 6.92
CA PHE A 220 36.08 -28.82 7.85
C PHE A 220 35.97 -27.30 7.80
N ILE A 221 34.74 -26.81 7.67
CA ILE A 221 34.42 -25.39 7.61
C ILE A 221 33.48 -25.08 8.77
N PRO A 222 33.96 -24.40 9.81
CA PRO A 222 33.11 -23.86 10.85
C PRO A 222 32.14 -22.82 10.26
N CYS A 223 30.85 -23.01 10.45
CA CYS A 223 29.82 -22.10 9.99
C CYS A 223 29.06 -21.50 11.17
N ARG A 224 28.51 -20.29 10.97
CA ARG A 224 27.74 -19.54 11.98
C ARG A 224 28.56 -19.25 13.23
N VAL A 225 29.84 -18.93 13.05
CA VAL A 225 30.73 -18.59 14.17
C VAL A 225 30.40 -17.18 14.66
N GLU A 226 30.05 -17.04 15.93
CA GLU A 226 29.89 -15.73 16.60
C GLU A 226 31.20 -15.28 17.25
N GLU A 227 31.44 -13.96 17.33
CA GLU A 227 32.60 -13.43 18.05
C GLU A 227 32.35 -13.44 19.57
N ARG A 228 32.57 -14.59 20.22
CA ARG A 228 32.49 -14.74 21.69
C ARG A 228 33.70 -15.50 22.24
N GLY A 229 34.05 -15.25 23.51
CA GLY A 229 35.14 -15.96 24.21
C GLY A 229 34.96 -17.48 24.34
N GLU A 230 33.72 -17.98 24.24
CA GLU A 230 33.41 -19.42 24.29
C GLU A 230 33.82 -20.18 23.01
N VAL A 231 33.99 -19.49 21.88
CA VAL A 231 34.35 -20.13 20.61
C VAL A 231 35.73 -20.78 20.67
N ASP A 232 36.69 -20.22 21.43
CA ASP A 232 38.02 -20.84 21.57
C ASP A 232 37.97 -22.20 22.26
N ALA A 233 37.03 -22.43 23.18
CA ALA A 233 36.85 -23.73 23.80
C ALA A 233 36.21 -24.73 22.83
N ALA A 234 35.15 -24.30 22.13
CA ALA A 234 34.48 -25.13 21.14
C ALA A 234 35.39 -25.49 19.95
N ARG A 235 36.23 -24.56 19.50
CA ARG A 235 37.22 -24.77 18.45
C ARG A 235 38.29 -25.79 18.86
N ARG A 236 38.82 -25.69 20.08
CA ARG A 236 39.79 -26.67 20.60
C ARG A 236 39.17 -28.08 20.67
N PHE A 237 37.94 -28.19 21.15
CA PHE A 237 37.19 -29.44 21.18
C PHE A 237 36.94 -29.99 19.76
N ALA A 238 36.57 -29.13 18.80
CA ALA A 238 36.41 -29.51 17.41
C ALA A 238 37.73 -30.00 16.80
N ALA A 239 38.83 -29.27 16.99
CA ALA A 239 40.14 -29.64 16.48
C ALA A 239 40.62 -31.01 17.00
N GLU A 240 40.35 -31.31 18.27
CA GLU A 240 40.65 -32.63 18.87
C GLU A 240 39.83 -33.73 18.20
N ARG A 241 38.49 -33.62 18.21
CA ARG A 241 37.61 -34.68 17.70
C ARG A 241 37.74 -34.89 16.19
N LEU A 242 37.90 -33.82 15.43
CA LEU A 242 38.05 -33.89 13.97
C LEU A 242 39.47 -34.32 13.57
N GLY A 243 40.49 -33.97 14.37
CA GLY A 243 41.87 -34.46 14.20
C GLY A 243 41.98 -35.96 14.43
N GLU A 244 41.38 -36.47 15.52
CA GLU A 244 41.26 -37.90 15.78
C GLU A 244 40.56 -38.65 14.65
N ALA A 245 39.51 -38.05 14.06
CA ALA A 245 38.72 -38.67 13.00
C ALA A 245 39.49 -38.87 11.68
N LEU A 246 40.46 -38.00 11.38
CA LEU A 246 41.27 -38.05 10.16
C LEU A 246 42.72 -38.49 10.42
N GLU A 247 43.07 -38.89 11.64
CA GLU A 247 44.44 -39.20 12.07
C GLU A 247 45.43 -38.06 11.76
N LYS A 248 44.96 -36.80 11.86
CA LYS A 248 45.74 -35.58 11.60
C LYS A 248 46.15 -34.89 12.90
N GLN A 249 47.28 -34.19 12.87
CA GLN A 249 47.73 -33.40 14.02
C GLN A 249 46.70 -32.32 14.41
N HIS A 250 46.38 -32.25 15.70
CA HIS A 250 45.47 -31.27 16.29
C HIS A 250 45.78 -29.83 15.84
N SER A 251 47.04 -29.41 15.91
CA SER A 251 47.47 -28.06 15.54
C SER A 251 47.25 -27.72 14.06
N SER A 252 47.24 -28.73 13.18
CA SER A 252 46.95 -28.56 11.76
C SER A 252 45.47 -28.32 11.53
N ILE A 253 44.61 -29.11 12.20
CA ILE A 253 43.15 -28.94 12.11
C ILE A 253 42.74 -27.62 12.74
N GLU A 254 43.25 -27.28 13.92
CA GLU A 254 42.91 -26.00 14.56
C GLU A 254 43.27 -24.80 13.66
N ARG A 255 44.41 -24.84 12.96
CA ARG A 255 44.79 -23.79 12.01
C ARG A 255 43.85 -23.74 10.80
N GLN A 256 43.42 -24.88 10.28
CA GLN A 256 42.42 -24.95 9.21
C GLN A 256 41.09 -24.35 9.68
N LEU A 257 40.59 -24.78 10.84
CA LEU A 257 39.35 -24.29 11.41
C LEU A 257 39.38 -22.77 11.54
N ARG A 258 40.42 -22.19 12.16
CA ARG A 258 40.56 -20.73 12.32
C ARG A 258 40.57 -19.95 11.01
N ARG A 259 41.18 -20.51 9.96
CA ARG A 259 41.32 -19.86 8.66
C ARG A 259 40.01 -19.88 7.87
N ASP A 260 39.28 -20.99 7.95
CA ASP A 260 38.12 -21.28 7.10
C ASP A 260 36.78 -21.01 7.85
N GLU A 261 36.78 -20.20 8.91
CA GLU A 261 35.54 -19.87 9.66
C GLU A 261 34.64 -18.92 8.87
N ILE A 262 33.38 -19.32 8.73
CA ILE A 262 32.30 -18.47 8.23
C ILE A 262 31.53 -17.92 9.43
N ARG A 263 31.52 -16.59 9.56
CA ARG A 263 30.83 -15.87 10.64
C ARG A 263 29.31 -16.04 10.55
N HIS A 264 28.61 -15.71 11.62
CA HIS A 264 27.16 -15.58 11.55
C HIS A 264 26.75 -14.24 10.95
N TYR A 265 26.05 -14.29 9.81
CA TYR A 265 25.45 -13.13 9.14
C TYR A 265 23.92 -13.19 9.31
N PRO A 266 23.30 -12.28 10.10
CA PRO A 266 21.87 -12.35 10.40
C PRO A 266 20.96 -12.23 9.17
N TRP A 267 21.34 -11.43 8.18
CA TRP A 267 20.53 -11.19 6.99
C TRP A 267 20.32 -12.46 6.14
N CYS A 268 21.22 -13.44 6.21
CA CYS A 268 21.10 -14.71 5.49
C CYS A 268 19.98 -15.62 6.03
N ALA A 269 19.33 -15.25 7.13
CA ALA A 269 18.26 -16.04 7.73
C ALA A 269 16.87 -15.77 7.12
N PHE A 270 16.72 -14.70 6.34
CA PHE A 270 15.42 -14.23 5.86
C PHE A 270 15.14 -14.59 4.41
N GLU A 271 16.15 -14.52 3.52
CA GLU A 271 16.00 -14.83 2.10
C GLU A 271 17.25 -15.53 1.54
N GLU A 272 17.05 -16.56 0.73
CA GLU A 272 18.12 -17.24 0.01
C GLU A 272 18.65 -16.38 -1.14
N LYS A 273 19.73 -15.64 -0.85
CA LYS A 273 20.42 -14.80 -1.84
C LYS A 273 21.94 -14.96 -1.81
N LEU A 274 22.57 -14.73 -2.96
CA LEU A 274 24.02 -14.66 -3.05
C LEU A 274 24.54 -13.41 -2.34
N ALA A 275 25.72 -13.52 -1.73
CA ALA A 275 26.35 -12.44 -0.97
C ALA A 275 26.65 -11.20 -1.81
N VAL A 276 26.82 -11.37 -3.13
CA VAL A 276 27.08 -10.27 -4.08
C VAL A 276 25.94 -9.25 -4.15
N PHE A 277 24.73 -9.61 -3.73
CA PHE A 277 23.60 -8.68 -3.71
C PHE A 277 23.61 -7.72 -2.52
N GLU A 278 24.34 -8.04 -1.45
CA GLU A 278 24.37 -7.26 -0.21
C GLU A 278 25.75 -6.67 0.08
N ASP A 279 26.80 -7.45 -0.10
CA ASP A 279 28.15 -7.08 0.30
C ASP A 279 28.86 -6.29 -0.81
N VAL A 280 29.63 -5.28 -0.40
CA VAL A 280 30.44 -4.48 -1.33
C VAL A 280 31.73 -5.24 -1.69
N PRO A 281 32.18 -5.21 -2.96
CA PRO A 281 33.51 -5.72 -3.31
C PRO A 281 34.60 -5.11 -2.43
N ASP A 282 35.57 -5.92 -2.01
CA ASP A 282 36.70 -5.55 -1.13
C ASP A 282 36.38 -5.26 0.35
N GLU A 283 35.12 -5.41 0.79
CA GLU A 283 34.79 -5.32 2.22
C GLU A 283 35.30 -6.56 2.98
N ARG A 284 36.38 -6.38 3.77
CA ARG A 284 36.99 -7.46 4.55
C ARG A 284 36.04 -7.98 5.62
N GLY A 285 35.91 -9.29 5.70
CA GLY A 285 35.05 -9.94 6.70
C GLY A 285 33.57 -9.98 6.33
N SER A 286 33.21 -9.47 5.14
CA SER A 286 31.92 -9.72 4.49
C SER A 286 31.75 -11.21 4.19
N LEU A 287 30.51 -11.65 3.94
CA LEU A 287 30.26 -13.02 3.53
C LEU A 287 30.86 -13.26 2.13
N LEU A 288 30.73 -12.29 1.23
CA LEU A 288 31.29 -12.35 -0.12
C LEU A 288 32.81 -12.61 -0.11
N ASP A 289 33.56 -11.90 0.72
CA ASP A 289 35.01 -12.11 0.90
C ASP A 289 35.31 -13.50 1.48
N ALA A 290 34.57 -13.92 2.51
CA ALA A 290 34.72 -15.25 3.11
C ALA A 290 34.45 -16.39 2.10
N MET A 291 33.45 -16.23 1.22
CA MET A 291 33.14 -17.23 0.19
C MET A 291 34.20 -17.27 -0.92
N HIS A 292 34.79 -16.13 -1.29
CA HIS A 292 35.91 -16.09 -2.24
C HIS A 292 37.18 -16.69 -1.65
N GLU A 293 37.50 -16.41 -0.39
CA GLU A 293 38.60 -17.07 0.33
C GLU A 293 38.37 -18.58 0.39
N LEU A 294 37.14 -19.01 0.68
CA LEU A 294 36.81 -20.41 0.67
C LEU A 294 37.02 -21.03 -0.73
N ALA A 295 36.57 -20.37 -1.80
CA ALA A 295 36.78 -20.83 -3.17
C ALA A 295 38.28 -20.94 -3.50
N ARG A 296 39.11 -19.95 -3.10
CA ARG A 296 40.58 -19.98 -3.26
C ARG A 296 41.18 -21.18 -2.54
N HIS A 297 40.72 -21.47 -1.34
CA HIS A 297 41.20 -22.62 -0.58
C HIS A 297 40.78 -23.93 -1.24
N ILE A 298 39.50 -24.14 -1.56
CA ILE A 298 38.98 -25.40 -2.14
C ILE A 298 39.67 -25.74 -3.48
N THR A 299 39.97 -24.73 -4.28
CA THR A 299 40.58 -24.90 -5.61
C THR A 299 42.10 -24.77 -5.64
N ASP A 300 42.72 -24.39 -4.52
CA ASP A 300 44.13 -24.00 -4.44
C ASP A 300 44.51 -22.88 -5.44
N ASN A 301 43.52 -22.11 -5.92
CA ASN A 301 43.69 -21.02 -6.87
C ASN A 301 43.65 -19.66 -6.15
N LYS A 302 44.83 -19.13 -5.79
CA LYS A 302 44.96 -17.83 -5.13
C LYS A 302 44.64 -16.62 -6.03
N LYS A 303 44.35 -16.82 -7.31
CA LYS A 303 44.12 -15.73 -8.27
C LYS A 303 42.65 -15.32 -8.38
N LEU A 304 41.72 -16.03 -7.74
CA LEU A 304 40.30 -15.68 -7.76
C LEU A 304 40.10 -14.30 -7.13
N LYS A 305 39.39 -13.41 -7.81
CA LYS A 305 39.07 -12.05 -7.38
C LYS A 305 37.56 -11.86 -7.32
N ILE A 306 37.12 -10.92 -6.48
CA ILE A 306 35.74 -10.48 -6.51
C ILE A 306 35.59 -9.59 -7.75
N GLU A 307 34.73 -9.98 -8.67
CA GLU A 307 34.42 -9.16 -9.85
C GLU A 307 33.51 -8.00 -9.43
N ASP A 308 33.84 -6.79 -9.90
CA ASP A 308 32.98 -5.62 -9.72
C ASP A 308 31.89 -5.63 -10.80
N ILE A 309 30.66 -5.87 -10.35
CA ILE A 309 29.47 -5.97 -11.20
C ILE A 309 28.66 -4.70 -11.02
N ASP A 310 28.07 -4.19 -12.11
CA ASP A 310 27.25 -2.99 -12.06
C ASP A 310 26.17 -3.09 -10.96
N PRO A 311 26.24 -2.25 -9.91
CA PRO A 311 25.28 -2.28 -8.81
C PRO A 311 23.84 -2.06 -9.27
N LYS A 312 23.62 -1.32 -10.37
CA LYS A 312 22.28 -1.09 -10.92
C LYS A 312 21.68 -2.37 -11.49
N LEU A 313 22.51 -3.18 -12.14
CA LEU A 313 22.09 -4.47 -12.70
C LEU A 313 21.75 -5.46 -11.57
N LEU A 314 22.62 -5.57 -10.57
CA LEU A 314 22.36 -6.42 -9.40
C LEU A 314 21.09 -6.01 -8.66
N ALA A 315 20.89 -4.71 -8.43
CA ALA A 315 19.67 -4.21 -7.80
C ALA A 315 18.42 -4.53 -8.63
N THR A 316 18.51 -4.49 -9.97
CA THR A 316 17.39 -4.82 -10.86
C THR A 316 17.03 -6.30 -10.78
N LEU A 317 18.03 -7.19 -10.84
CA LEU A 317 17.85 -8.62 -10.70
C LEU A 317 17.24 -8.94 -9.33
N TRP A 318 17.79 -8.36 -8.26
CA TRP A 318 17.33 -8.61 -6.90
C TRP A 318 15.88 -8.16 -6.65
N ARG A 319 15.47 -6.98 -7.13
CA ARG A 319 14.09 -6.50 -6.97
C ARG A 319 13.05 -7.48 -7.53
N ARG A 320 13.37 -8.14 -8.65
CA ARG A 320 12.49 -9.13 -9.29
C ARG A 320 12.40 -10.44 -8.52
N ALA A 321 13.37 -10.68 -7.67
CA ALA A 321 13.66 -11.96 -7.05
C ALA A 321 13.19 -12.00 -5.58
N ALA A 322 13.41 -10.91 -4.83
CA ALA A 322 13.03 -10.77 -3.42
C ALA A 322 11.54 -11.05 -3.16
N PHE A 323 11.17 -11.44 -1.93
CA PHE A 323 9.76 -11.69 -1.60
C PHE A 323 8.89 -10.45 -1.85
N ASP A 324 9.35 -9.30 -1.35
CA ASP A 324 8.77 -7.98 -1.58
C ASP A 324 9.78 -7.06 -2.28
N ASP A 325 9.30 -6.07 -3.03
CA ASP A 325 10.23 -5.09 -3.60
C ASP A 325 10.92 -4.30 -2.48
N PRO A 326 12.27 -4.34 -2.36
CA PRO A 326 12.99 -3.73 -1.25
C PRO A 326 12.81 -2.21 -1.17
N ARG A 327 12.46 -1.55 -2.29
CA ARG A 327 12.18 -0.11 -2.33
C ARG A 327 10.92 0.28 -1.56
N ILE A 328 10.02 -0.67 -1.28
CA ILE A 328 8.78 -0.39 -0.54
C ILE A 328 9.10 0.14 0.86
N ALA A 329 10.13 -0.38 1.53
CA ALA A 329 10.54 0.11 2.84
C ALA A 329 10.96 1.58 2.79
N ASP A 330 11.80 1.96 1.81
CA ASP A 330 12.23 3.34 1.61
C ASP A 330 11.06 4.27 1.28
N LEU A 331 10.10 3.78 0.48
CA LEU A 331 8.91 4.51 0.10
C LEU A 331 8.01 4.81 1.32
N LEU A 332 7.84 3.84 2.22
CA LEU A 332 7.07 4.03 3.45
C LEU A 332 7.78 4.95 4.45
N ALA A 333 9.12 4.97 4.44
CA ALA A 333 9.91 5.88 5.26
C ALA A 333 9.83 7.36 4.80
N LEU A 334 9.27 7.65 3.61
CA LEU A 334 9.12 9.03 3.14
C LEU A 334 8.21 9.90 4.02
N ASP A 335 7.36 9.30 4.85
CA ASP A 335 6.55 10.04 5.82
C ASP A 335 7.37 10.64 6.98
N GLU A 336 8.63 10.22 7.15
CA GLU A 336 9.53 10.68 8.22
C GLU A 336 10.47 11.81 7.79
N VAL A 337 10.57 12.11 6.49
CA VAL A 337 11.42 13.17 5.95
C VAL A 337 10.64 14.46 5.66
N THR A 338 11.34 15.55 5.35
CA THR A 338 10.70 16.81 4.98
C THR A 338 9.91 16.65 3.67
N LEU A 339 8.80 17.39 3.53
CA LEU A 339 7.93 17.31 2.35
C LEU A 339 8.72 17.52 1.05
N ASP A 340 9.60 18.52 0.97
CA ASP A 340 10.38 18.82 -0.25
C ASP A 340 11.34 17.69 -0.65
N ALA A 341 11.98 17.04 0.34
CA ALA A 341 12.84 15.88 0.08
C ALA A 341 12.00 14.70 -0.42
N ALA A 342 10.86 14.43 0.23
CA ALA A 342 9.95 13.38 -0.20
C ALA A 342 9.42 13.60 -1.62
N TYR A 343 9.02 14.82 -1.98
CA TYR A 343 8.58 15.14 -3.34
C TYR A 343 9.68 14.85 -4.35
N SER A 344 10.92 15.25 -4.08
CA SER A 344 12.04 15.04 -5.01
C SER A 344 12.31 13.55 -5.27
N HIS A 345 12.34 12.73 -4.22
CA HIS A 345 12.50 11.28 -4.34
C HIS A 345 11.32 10.62 -5.07
N LEU A 346 10.10 11.00 -4.69
CA LEU A 346 8.87 10.42 -5.25
C LEU A 346 8.70 10.74 -6.72
N MET A 347 9.02 11.97 -7.14
CA MET A 347 9.01 12.38 -8.55
C MET A 347 9.98 11.52 -9.36
N ALA A 348 11.21 11.32 -8.89
CA ALA A 348 12.19 10.48 -9.58
C ALA A 348 11.75 9.02 -9.70
N TRP A 349 11.14 8.45 -8.66
CA TRP A 349 10.63 7.08 -8.70
C TRP A 349 9.41 6.93 -9.59
N VAL A 350 8.49 7.89 -9.56
CA VAL A 350 7.31 7.90 -10.45
C VAL A 350 7.75 8.02 -11.91
N ASP A 351 8.71 8.88 -12.23
CA ASP A 351 9.24 9.05 -13.59
C ASP A 351 9.90 7.76 -14.09
N ALA A 352 10.79 7.17 -13.27
CA ALA A 352 11.43 5.90 -13.58
C ALA A 352 10.41 4.75 -13.78
N ALA A 353 9.37 4.69 -12.93
CA ALA A 353 8.33 3.69 -13.04
C ALA A 353 7.49 3.88 -14.31
N LEU A 354 7.27 5.10 -14.79
CA LEU A 354 6.56 5.35 -16.06
C LEU A 354 7.36 4.89 -17.28
N ASP A 355 8.69 5.03 -17.25
CA ASP A 355 9.57 4.65 -18.36
C ASP A 355 9.81 3.13 -18.43
N GLN A 356 9.93 2.46 -17.28
CA GLN A 356 10.22 1.03 -17.21
C GLN A 356 8.94 0.20 -17.38
N ARG A 357 8.93 -0.72 -18.35
CA ARG A 357 7.76 -1.57 -18.65
C ARG A 357 7.61 -2.76 -17.69
N ASP A 358 8.73 -3.33 -17.25
CA ASP A 358 8.79 -4.60 -16.51
C ASP A 358 9.02 -4.37 -15.01
N GLU A 359 8.16 -3.56 -14.40
CA GLU A 359 8.17 -3.27 -12.97
C GLU A 359 7.14 -4.12 -12.24
N ARG A 360 7.45 -4.51 -10.99
CA ARG A 360 6.58 -5.38 -10.20
C ARG A 360 5.26 -4.67 -9.84
N PRO A 361 4.10 -5.36 -9.92
CA PRO A 361 2.80 -4.78 -9.61
C PRO A 361 2.66 -4.23 -8.18
N ASP A 362 3.26 -4.89 -7.19
CA ASP A 362 3.23 -4.51 -5.78
C ASP A 362 3.96 -3.18 -5.53
N TRP A 363 5.14 -3.03 -6.15
CA TRP A 363 5.86 -1.77 -6.19
C TRP A 363 5.04 -0.68 -6.86
N LEU A 364 4.50 -0.92 -8.06
CA LEU A 364 3.71 0.05 -8.81
C LEU A 364 2.49 0.52 -8.00
N MET A 365 1.74 -0.40 -7.40
CA MET A 365 0.55 -0.04 -6.62
C MET A 365 0.93 0.78 -5.38
N THR A 366 1.96 0.37 -4.64
CA THR A 366 2.36 1.07 -3.41
C THR A 366 2.96 2.45 -3.72
N LEU A 367 3.77 2.56 -4.78
CA LEU A 367 4.27 3.84 -5.29
C LEU A 367 3.13 4.79 -5.66
N ALA A 368 2.08 4.28 -6.31
CA ALA A 368 0.90 5.08 -6.65
C ALA A 368 0.12 5.54 -5.42
N GLU A 369 -0.02 4.71 -4.39
CA GLU A 369 -0.65 5.07 -3.11
C GLU A 369 0.07 6.22 -2.42
N VAL A 370 1.39 6.14 -2.34
CA VAL A 370 2.20 7.20 -1.75
C VAL A 370 2.18 8.47 -2.63
N ALA A 371 2.30 8.34 -3.95
CA ALA A 371 2.18 9.46 -4.89
C ALA A 371 0.85 10.23 -4.74
N ILE A 372 -0.28 9.51 -4.71
CA ILE A 372 -1.60 10.13 -4.59
C ILE A 372 -1.81 10.69 -3.18
N SER A 373 -1.30 10.03 -2.14
CA SER A 373 -1.34 10.55 -0.77
C SER A 373 -0.61 11.90 -0.67
N PHE A 374 0.63 11.98 -1.18
CA PHE A 374 1.42 13.22 -1.20
C PHE A 374 0.77 14.31 -2.06
N ALA A 375 0.23 13.97 -3.24
CA ALA A 375 -0.53 14.90 -4.05
C ALA A 375 -1.69 15.57 -3.28
N GLY A 376 -2.28 14.85 -2.31
CA GLY A 376 -3.35 15.38 -1.46
C GLY A 376 -2.87 16.33 -0.35
N ARG A 377 -1.59 16.28 0.03
CA ARG A 377 -0.98 17.10 1.09
C ARG A 377 -0.54 18.48 0.60
N ALA A 378 -0.33 18.65 -0.70
CA ALA A 378 0.27 19.85 -1.32
C ALA A 378 -0.62 21.11 -1.33
N ASN A 379 -1.69 21.15 -0.56
CA ASN A 379 -2.78 22.10 -0.80
C ASN A 379 -2.55 23.53 -0.26
N ASP A 380 -1.46 23.79 0.48
CA ASP A 380 -1.28 25.08 1.16
C ASP A 380 -0.05 25.90 0.72
N GLN A 381 0.94 25.35 0.00
CA GLN A 381 2.12 26.12 -0.42
C GLN A 381 2.73 25.61 -1.73
N HIS A 382 2.76 26.46 -2.78
CA HIS A 382 3.63 26.43 -3.99
C HIS A 382 3.77 25.11 -4.82
N ALA A 383 3.07 24.02 -4.50
CA ALA A 383 3.32 22.69 -5.07
C ALA A 383 2.26 22.19 -6.09
N GLY A 384 1.42 23.08 -6.64
CA GLY A 384 0.29 22.69 -7.50
C GLY A 384 0.67 21.83 -8.72
N ALA A 385 1.78 22.16 -9.40
CA ALA A 385 2.23 21.39 -10.56
C ALA A 385 2.77 20.00 -10.20
N SER A 386 3.54 19.89 -9.12
CA SER A 386 4.09 18.62 -8.64
C SER A 386 2.99 17.70 -8.10
N ALA A 387 2.02 18.25 -7.38
CA ALA A 387 0.86 17.51 -6.90
C ALA A 387 0.00 16.98 -8.05
N GLU A 388 -0.20 17.79 -9.10
CA GLU A 388 -0.92 17.36 -10.29
C GLU A 388 -0.18 16.25 -11.04
N PHE A 389 1.13 16.39 -11.21
CA PHE A 389 1.96 15.33 -11.79
C PHE A 389 1.84 14.03 -11.00
N LEU A 390 2.04 14.06 -9.68
CA LEU A 390 1.98 12.87 -8.84
C LEU A 390 0.59 12.22 -8.86
N GLY A 391 -0.47 13.03 -8.80
CA GLY A 391 -1.85 12.51 -8.86
C GLY A 391 -2.17 11.84 -10.19
N ARG A 392 -1.77 12.45 -11.31
CA ARG A 392 -2.00 11.89 -12.66
C ARG A 392 -1.12 10.68 -12.94
N SER A 393 0.18 10.78 -12.66
CA SER A 393 1.15 9.72 -12.89
C SER A 393 0.93 8.53 -11.96
N GLY A 394 0.57 8.79 -10.69
CA GLY A 394 0.18 7.76 -9.74
C GLY A 394 -0.99 6.91 -10.24
N LEU A 395 -2.05 7.52 -10.80
CA LEU A 395 -3.14 6.73 -11.39
C LEU A 395 -2.72 5.89 -12.59
N LYS A 396 -1.83 6.42 -13.46
CA LYS A 396 -1.30 5.65 -14.61
C LYS A 396 -0.50 4.43 -14.16
N ILE A 397 0.34 4.60 -13.14
CA ILE A 397 1.14 3.53 -12.55
C ILE A 397 0.22 2.48 -11.88
N ALA A 398 -0.77 2.92 -11.09
CA ALA A 398 -1.71 2.02 -10.45
C ALA A 398 -2.55 1.22 -11.47
N ASN A 399 -2.91 1.84 -12.60
CA ASN A 399 -3.62 1.13 -13.67
C ASN A 399 -2.79 -0.01 -14.26
N ARG A 400 -1.47 0.17 -14.40
CA ARG A 400 -0.59 -0.91 -14.87
C ARG A 400 -0.54 -2.09 -13.90
N ALA A 401 -0.48 -1.84 -12.59
CA ALA A 401 -0.56 -2.90 -11.59
C ALA A 401 -1.90 -3.63 -11.64
N MET A 402 -2.98 -2.86 -11.81
CA MET A 402 -4.35 -3.37 -11.95
C MET A 402 -4.54 -4.21 -13.23
N ASP A 403 -3.95 -3.81 -14.36
CA ASP A 403 -4.03 -4.54 -15.63
C ASP A 403 -3.31 -5.89 -15.56
N GLN A 404 -2.26 -6.00 -14.73
CA GLN A 404 -1.49 -7.24 -14.56
C GLN A 404 -2.16 -8.22 -13.59
N TYR A 405 -2.66 -7.75 -12.44
CA TYR A 405 -3.28 -8.60 -11.40
C TYR A 405 -4.59 -7.98 -10.85
N PRO A 406 -5.69 -8.05 -11.62
CA PRO A 406 -6.98 -7.48 -11.23
C PRO A 406 -7.49 -7.92 -9.86
N GLU A 407 -7.39 -9.20 -9.56
CA GLU A 407 -7.88 -9.85 -8.35
C GLU A 407 -7.21 -9.35 -7.07
N LEU A 408 -5.93 -8.96 -7.15
CA LEU A 408 -5.17 -8.44 -6.01
C LEU A 408 -5.40 -6.93 -5.80
N TYR A 409 -5.58 -6.18 -6.88
CA TYR A 409 -5.44 -4.71 -6.86
C TYR A 409 -6.73 -3.91 -7.03
N THR A 410 -7.86 -4.53 -7.39
CA THR A 410 -9.13 -3.83 -7.63
C THR A 410 -9.54 -2.89 -6.50
N VAL A 411 -9.52 -3.36 -5.24
CA VAL A 411 -9.97 -2.56 -4.09
C VAL A 411 -9.00 -1.41 -3.81
N ARG A 412 -7.68 -1.65 -3.88
CA ARG A 412 -6.64 -0.62 -3.68
C ARG A 412 -6.76 0.47 -4.75
N PHE A 413 -6.90 0.07 -6.02
CA PHE A 413 -7.09 0.99 -7.14
C PHE A 413 -8.38 1.83 -6.99
N ALA A 414 -9.50 1.21 -6.59
CA ALA A 414 -10.74 1.93 -6.36
C ALA A 414 -10.63 2.99 -5.25
N VAL A 415 -9.88 2.71 -4.18
CA VAL A 415 -9.60 3.70 -3.11
C VAL A 415 -8.72 4.84 -3.64
N LEU A 416 -7.74 4.56 -4.50
CA LEU A 416 -6.93 5.60 -5.13
C LEU A 416 -7.75 6.53 -6.02
N LEU A 417 -8.69 5.97 -6.80
CA LEU A 417 -9.62 6.74 -7.60
C LEU A 417 -10.48 7.68 -6.73
N GLN A 418 -10.95 7.23 -5.56
CA GLN A 418 -11.68 8.10 -4.62
C GLN A 418 -10.82 9.25 -4.09
N SER A 419 -9.59 8.94 -3.67
CA SER A 419 -8.64 9.93 -3.15
C SER A 419 -8.34 11.00 -4.20
N ARG A 420 -8.11 10.57 -5.44
CA ARG A 420 -7.87 11.49 -6.55
C ARG A 420 -9.12 12.29 -6.94
N ALA A 421 -10.30 11.69 -6.92
CA ALA A 421 -11.56 12.41 -7.14
C ALA A 421 -11.76 13.54 -6.12
N GLY A 422 -11.43 13.30 -4.84
CA GLY A 422 -11.49 14.31 -3.79
C GLY A 422 -10.49 15.47 -4.02
N GLN A 423 -9.32 15.20 -4.59
CA GLN A 423 -8.35 16.23 -4.95
C GLN A 423 -8.86 17.10 -6.11
N LEU A 424 -9.31 16.47 -7.20
CA LEU A 424 -9.84 17.17 -8.36
C LEU A 424 -11.07 18.03 -8.01
N GLN A 425 -11.93 17.54 -7.10
CA GLN A 425 -13.05 18.32 -6.58
C GLN A 425 -12.58 19.63 -5.92
N LYS A 426 -11.52 19.59 -5.11
CA LYS A 426 -10.95 20.79 -4.46
C LYS A 426 -10.33 21.75 -5.47
N GLN A 427 -9.83 21.23 -6.58
CA GLN A 427 -9.29 22.01 -7.70
C GLN A 427 -10.37 22.51 -8.66
N HIS A 428 -11.65 22.28 -8.34
CA HIS A 428 -12.82 22.63 -9.16
C HIS A 428 -12.92 21.89 -10.51
N ASP A 429 -12.18 20.80 -10.70
CA ASP A 429 -12.34 19.91 -11.85
C ASP A 429 -13.41 18.84 -11.57
N TYR A 430 -14.67 19.29 -11.59
CA TYR A 430 -15.80 18.43 -11.25
C TYR A 430 -16.07 17.33 -12.28
N SER A 431 -15.72 17.55 -13.55
CA SER A 431 -15.95 16.56 -14.62
C SER A 431 -15.11 15.31 -14.36
N ASP A 432 -13.80 15.48 -14.21
CA ASP A 432 -12.90 14.34 -14.05
C ASP A 432 -13.00 13.75 -12.64
N ALA A 433 -13.25 14.58 -11.61
CA ALA A 433 -13.60 14.09 -10.28
C ALA A 433 -14.81 13.13 -10.30
N PHE A 434 -15.89 13.50 -11.00
CA PHE A 434 -17.09 12.66 -11.10
C PHE A 434 -16.81 11.35 -11.83
N LYS A 435 -16.03 11.39 -12.93
CA LYS A 435 -15.63 10.18 -13.67
C LYS A 435 -14.83 9.20 -12.80
N LEU A 436 -13.85 9.69 -12.05
CA LEU A 436 -13.03 8.85 -11.18
C LEU A 436 -13.85 8.25 -10.03
N ALA A 437 -14.72 9.03 -9.40
CA ALA A 437 -15.60 8.53 -8.34
C ALA A 437 -16.60 7.48 -8.87
N SER A 438 -17.16 7.71 -10.06
CA SER A 438 -18.02 6.73 -10.77
C SER A 438 -17.28 5.45 -11.12
N HIS A 439 -16.04 5.56 -11.64
CA HIS A 439 -15.22 4.39 -11.94
C HIS A 439 -14.92 3.57 -10.67
N SER A 440 -14.56 4.23 -9.57
CA SER A 440 -14.39 3.58 -8.27
C SER A 440 -15.65 2.84 -7.80
N TYR A 441 -16.81 3.49 -7.92
CA TYR A 441 -18.10 2.86 -7.60
C TYR A 441 -18.32 1.57 -8.40
N HIS A 442 -18.13 1.61 -9.72
CA HIS A 442 -18.36 0.45 -10.57
C HIS A 442 -17.41 -0.71 -10.25
N LEU A 443 -16.13 -0.45 -9.99
CA LEU A 443 -15.16 -1.48 -9.58
C LEU A 443 -15.58 -2.16 -8.27
N LEU A 444 -15.96 -1.37 -7.26
CA LEU A 444 -16.36 -1.88 -5.94
C LEU A 444 -17.71 -2.62 -5.96
N ARG A 445 -18.52 -2.45 -7.01
CA ARG A 445 -19.81 -3.12 -7.18
C ARG A 445 -19.73 -4.43 -7.96
N GLN A 446 -18.56 -4.79 -8.48
CA GLN A 446 -18.36 -6.07 -9.19
C GLN A 446 -18.44 -7.27 -8.24
N ASP A 447 -18.08 -7.08 -6.97
CA ASP A 447 -18.10 -8.10 -5.94
C ASP A 447 -19.19 -7.81 -4.89
N ASN A 448 -19.78 -8.87 -4.34
CA ASN A 448 -20.87 -8.81 -3.37
C ASN A 448 -20.41 -8.74 -1.90
N LEU A 449 -19.12 -8.49 -1.66
CA LEU A 449 -18.61 -8.31 -0.30
C LEU A 449 -19.22 -7.05 0.36
N PRO A 450 -19.79 -7.16 1.59
CA PRO A 450 -20.38 -6.03 2.28
C PRO A 450 -19.42 -4.84 2.49
N THR A 451 -18.13 -5.12 2.68
CA THR A 451 -17.08 -4.11 2.80
C THR A 451 -16.84 -3.35 1.50
N ASN A 452 -16.98 -4.00 0.34
CA ASN A 452 -16.87 -3.35 -0.96
C ASN A 452 -18.11 -2.50 -1.26
N HIS A 453 -19.31 -2.99 -0.91
CA HIS A 453 -20.54 -2.18 -0.97
C HIS A 453 -20.46 -0.94 -0.08
N TRP A 454 -19.87 -1.06 1.11
CA TRP A 454 -19.62 0.09 1.99
C TRP A 454 -18.69 1.12 1.34
N ARG A 455 -17.57 0.69 0.74
CA ARG A 455 -16.68 1.60 -0.03
C ARG A 455 -17.40 2.20 -1.23
N ALA A 456 -18.23 1.43 -1.92
CA ALA A 456 -19.04 1.90 -3.05
C ALA A 456 -20.04 2.98 -2.63
N ALA A 457 -20.65 2.86 -1.44
CA ALA A 457 -21.50 3.91 -0.89
C ALA A 457 -20.73 5.22 -0.67
N ARG A 458 -19.47 5.15 -0.21
CA ARG A 458 -18.59 6.32 -0.10
C ARG A 458 -18.21 6.92 -1.45
N SER A 459 -18.04 6.10 -2.50
CA SER A 459 -17.88 6.61 -3.88
C SER A 459 -19.13 7.39 -4.32
N LEU A 460 -20.32 6.84 -4.07
CA LEU A 460 -21.57 7.51 -4.41
C LEU A 460 -21.78 8.82 -3.63
N GLU A 461 -21.46 8.84 -2.33
CA GLU A 461 -21.49 10.07 -1.53
C GLU A 461 -20.59 11.14 -2.16
N ARG A 462 -19.36 10.78 -2.56
CA ARG A 462 -18.44 11.69 -3.26
C ARG A 462 -19.04 12.19 -4.58
N MET A 463 -19.68 11.32 -5.36
CA MET A 463 -20.35 11.72 -6.60
C MET A 463 -21.48 12.73 -6.32
N ALA A 464 -22.28 12.53 -5.27
CA ALA A 464 -23.33 13.46 -4.89
C ALA A 464 -22.78 14.82 -4.44
N GLU A 465 -21.70 14.82 -3.65
CA GLU A 465 -20.99 16.04 -3.24
C GLU A 465 -20.44 16.82 -4.46
N ILE A 466 -19.85 16.11 -5.43
CA ILE A 466 -19.36 16.71 -6.68
C ILE A 466 -20.53 17.27 -7.50
N SER A 467 -21.64 16.55 -7.61
CA SER A 467 -22.84 17.03 -8.30
C SER A 467 -23.37 18.34 -7.68
N LEU A 468 -23.44 18.43 -6.34
CA LEU A 468 -23.80 19.67 -5.66
C LEU A 468 -22.83 20.82 -5.98
N ALA A 469 -21.52 20.57 -5.87
CA ALA A 469 -20.49 21.57 -6.14
C ALA A 469 -20.49 22.04 -7.61
N SER A 470 -20.90 21.16 -8.53
CA SER A 470 -21.04 21.48 -9.96
C SER A 470 -22.37 22.16 -10.34
N GLY A 471 -23.23 22.47 -9.36
CA GLY A 471 -24.53 23.11 -9.59
C GLY A 471 -25.61 22.19 -10.17
N LYS A 472 -25.54 20.87 -9.89
CA LYS A 472 -26.50 19.86 -10.35
C LYS A 472 -27.28 19.22 -9.17
N PRO A 473 -28.17 19.98 -8.51
CA PRO A 473 -28.85 19.53 -7.30
C PRO A 473 -29.79 18.33 -7.54
N ASP A 474 -30.50 18.28 -8.67
CA ASP A 474 -31.38 17.16 -9.00
C ASP A 474 -30.61 15.83 -9.14
N GLN A 475 -29.44 15.90 -9.77
CA GLN A 475 -28.54 14.74 -9.89
C GLN A 475 -28.04 14.30 -8.52
N ALA A 476 -27.64 15.24 -7.67
CA ALA A 476 -27.18 14.93 -6.32
C ALA A 476 -28.28 14.27 -5.48
N LEU A 477 -29.52 14.76 -5.56
CA LEU A 477 -30.67 14.18 -4.85
C LEU A 477 -30.90 12.72 -5.27
N ALA A 478 -30.87 12.44 -6.57
CA ALA A 478 -30.99 11.07 -7.09
C ALA A 478 -29.89 10.15 -6.52
N ILE A 479 -28.64 10.61 -6.53
CA ILE A 479 -27.51 9.83 -6.00
C ILE A 479 -27.63 9.65 -4.48
N TYR A 480 -28.08 10.64 -3.70
CA TYR A 480 -28.27 10.47 -2.26
C TYR A 480 -29.37 9.45 -1.91
N ARG A 481 -30.40 9.29 -2.76
CA ARG A 481 -31.37 8.19 -2.62
C ARG A 481 -30.66 6.84 -2.81
N GLU A 482 -29.84 6.71 -3.85
CA GLU A 482 -29.05 5.50 -4.09
C GLU A 482 -28.07 5.18 -2.94
N VAL A 483 -27.40 6.18 -2.38
CA VAL A 483 -26.54 6.03 -1.19
C VAL A 483 -27.32 5.44 -0.02
N ALA A 484 -28.50 6.00 0.29
CA ALA A 484 -29.33 5.55 1.40
C ALA A 484 -29.82 4.10 1.20
N ASP A 485 -30.18 3.74 -0.04
CA ASP A 485 -30.60 2.38 -0.40
C ASP A 485 -29.44 1.39 -0.30
N LEU A 486 -28.25 1.77 -0.78
CA LEU A 486 -27.05 0.93 -0.70
C LEU A 486 -26.66 0.67 0.76
N TYR A 487 -26.60 1.70 1.61
CA TYR A 487 -26.36 1.51 3.04
C TYR A 487 -27.44 0.65 3.72
N SER A 488 -28.69 0.77 3.29
CA SER A 488 -29.77 -0.08 3.78
C SER A 488 -29.58 -1.56 3.40
N SER A 489 -29.06 -1.82 2.19
CA SER A 489 -28.82 -3.18 1.68
C SER A 489 -27.65 -3.91 2.37
N ILE A 490 -26.61 -3.17 2.78
CA ILE A 490 -25.43 -3.74 3.48
C ILE A 490 -25.83 -4.34 4.83
N GLY A 491 -26.73 -3.65 5.53
CA GLY A 491 -27.16 -4.02 6.87
C GLY A 491 -26.15 -3.63 7.96
N ARG A 492 -26.67 -3.24 9.13
CA ARG A 492 -25.88 -2.68 10.23
C ARG A 492 -24.70 -3.54 10.69
N ARG A 493 -24.86 -4.87 10.73
CA ARG A 493 -23.83 -5.80 11.24
C ARG A 493 -22.60 -5.89 10.33
N ASN A 494 -22.73 -5.46 9.09
CA ASN A 494 -21.69 -5.57 8.07
C ASN A 494 -20.98 -4.24 7.79
N ILE A 495 -21.35 -3.17 8.50
CA ILE A 495 -20.65 -1.89 8.44
C ILE A 495 -19.34 -2.01 9.23
N PRO A 496 -18.20 -1.54 8.71
CA PRO A 496 -16.92 -1.57 9.42
C PRO A 496 -16.97 -0.86 10.78
N LEU A 497 -16.18 -1.37 11.73
CA LEU A 497 -16.07 -0.77 13.06
C LEU A 497 -15.62 0.70 12.96
N GLY A 498 -16.35 1.57 13.63
CA GLY A 498 -16.14 3.01 13.59
C GLY A 498 -16.84 3.76 12.44
N ALA A 499 -17.44 3.06 11.47
CA ALA A 499 -18.22 3.67 10.40
C ALA A 499 -19.75 3.58 10.63
N GLU A 500 -20.18 3.18 11.82
CA GLU A 500 -21.58 2.83 12.11
C GLU A 500 -22.55 4.01 12.00
N ILE A 501 -22.05 5.24 12.11
CA ILE A 501 -22.84 6.47 11.96
C ILE A 501 -23.06 6.86 10.50
N GLU A 502 -22.23 6.40 9.55
CA GLU A 502 -22.29 6.82 8.14
C GLU A 502 -23.66 6.57 7.49
N PRO A 503 -24.33 5.40 7.65
CA PRO A 503 -25.70 5.21 7.15
C PRO A 503 -26.69 6.24 7.69
N THR A 504 -26.50 6.69 8.94
CA THR A 504 -27.38 7.67 9.58
C THR A 504 -27.09 9.08 9.06
N ARG A 505 -25.81 9.41 8.85
CA ARG A 505 -25.39 10.65 8.18
C ARG A 505 -25.97 10.73 6.77
N ALA A 506 -25.90 9.65 5.98
CA ALA A 506 -26.46 9.62 4.64
C ALA A 506 -27.96 9.94 4.62
N LEU A 507 -28.74 9.40 5.57
CA LEU A 507 -30.15 9.76 5.72
C LEU A 507 -30.36 11.23 6.11
N ARG A 508 -29.51 11.79 6.98
CA ARG A 508 -29.59 13.22 7.32
C ARG A 508 -29.38 14.09 6.08
N VAL A 509 -28.32 13.84 5.32
CA VAL A 509 -28.00 14.61 4.12
C VAL A 509 -29.11 14.47 3.07
N LEU A 510 -29.63 13.26 2.87
CA LEU A 510 -30.79 13.05 2.00
C LEU A 510 -32.01 13.86 2.46
N ALA A 511 -32.31 13.89 3.76
CA ALA A 511 -33.43 14.68 4.29
C ALA A 511 -33.26 16.19 4.06
N GLU A 512 -32.04 16.71 4.20
CA GLU A 512 -31.71 18.11 3.88
C GLU A 512 -31.89 18.41 2.39
N GLN A 513 -31.43 17.52 1.52
CA GLN A 513 -31.62 17.69 0.07
C GLN A 513 -33.09 17.63 -0.32
N LEU A 514 -33.87 16.70 0.22
CA LEU A 514 -35.32 16.63 0.00
C LEU A 514 -36.04 17.89 0.45
N LEU A 515 -35.65 18.46 1.61
CA LEU A 515 -36.20 19.73 2.09
C LEU A 515 -35.94 20.87 1.09
N LEU A 516 -34.70 20.98 0.58
CA LEU A 516 -34.31 22.00 -0.39
C LEU A 516 -35.07 21.88 -1.73
N HIS A 517 -35.43 20.66 -2.14
CA HIS A 517 -36.22 20.41 -3.36
C HIS A 517 -37.74 20.52 -3.13
N GLY A 518 -38.19 20.81 -1.90
CA GLY A 518 -39.60 20.97 -1.57
C GLY A 518 -40.36 19.66 -1.27
N ASP A 519 -39.68 18.52 -1.21
CA ASP A 519 -40.25 17.21 -0.88
C ASP A 519 -40.49 17.06 0.65
N LEU A 520 -41.29 17.96 1.21
CA LEU A 520 -41.47 18.16 2.66
C LEU A 520 -41.85 16.88 3.42
N ARG A 521 -42.77 16.08 2.87
CA ARG A 521 -43.25 14.85 3.52
C ARG A 521 -42.18 13.76 3.55
N GLU A 522 -41.42 13.62 2.46
CA GLU A 522 -40.34 12.64 2.38
C GLU A 522 -39.18 13.05 3.28
N ALA A 523 -38.82 14.34 3.29
CA ALA A 523 -37.81 14.92 4.18
C ALA A 523 -38.10 14.62 5.66
N ASP A 524 -39.34 14.83 6.11
CA ASP A 524 -39.76 14.54 7.49
C ASP A 524 -39.63 13.04 7.82
N HIS A 525 -40.08 12.16 6.92
CA HIS A 525 -39.99 10.72 7.09
C HIS A 525 -38.54 10.23 7.15
N VAL A 526 -37.67 10.71 6.26
CA VAL A 526 -36.25 10.33 6.20
C VAL A 526 -35.50 10.83 7.44
N ALA A 527 -35.75 12.07 7.88
CA ALA A 527 -35.17 12.62 9.11
C ALA A 527 -35.59 11.82 10.36
N ALA A 528 -36.87 11.41 10.43
CA ALA A 528 -37.34 10.55 11.52
C ALA A 528 -36.67 9.15 11.50
N ARG A 529 -36.45 8.59 10.31
CA ARG A 529 -35.70 7.33 10.13
C ARG A 529 -34.25 7.47 10.60
N ALA A 530 -33.58 8.59 10.31
CA ALA A 530 -32.22 8.86 10.78
C ALA A 530 -32.15 8.84 12.32
N VAL A 531 -33.02 9.57 13.01
CA VAL A 531 -33.06 9.56 14.49
C VAL A 531 -33.38 8.17 15.06
N LYS A 532 -34.27 7.40 14.40
CA LYS A 532 -34.56 6.02 14.78
C LYS A 532 -33.33 5.11 14.64
N GLN A 533 -32.53 5.28 13.59
CA GLN A 533 -31.27 4.55 13.42
C GLN A 533 -30.24 4.96 14.48
N LEU A 534 -30.11 6.27 14.73
CA LEU A 534 -29.23 6.81 15.78
C LEU A 534 -29.54 6.20 17.17
N LYS A 535 -30.83 6.09 17.53
CA LYS A 535 -31.28 5.45 18.78
C LYS A 535 -30.85 3.99 18.91
N ARG A 536 -30.73 3.27 17.79
CA ARG A 536 -30.27 1.88 17.79
C ARG A 536 -28.75 1.76 17.97
N LEU A 537 -27.98 2.78 17.59
CA LEU A 537 -26.52 2.82 17.80
C LEU A 537 -26.17 2.91 19.29
N GLY A 538 -26.90 3.72 20.06
CA GLY A 538 -26.78 3.76 21.53
C GLY A 538 -25.34 3.98 22.01
N LYS A 539 -24.83 3.09 22.86
CA LYS A 539 -23.46 3.15 23.43
C LYS A 539 -22.32 2.93 22.43
N GLN A 540 -22.61 2.62 21.16
CA GLN A 540 -21.59 2.41 20.12
C GLN A 540 -21.09 3.73 19.49
N LEU A 541 -21.66 4.87 19.88
CA LEU A 541 -21.23 6.18 19.38
C LEU A 541 -19.87 6.57 19.97
N ASN A 542 -18.91 6.87 19.11
CA ASN A 542 -17.59 7.33 19.53
C ASN A 542 -17.63 8.83 19.85
N ARG A 543 -16.67 9.31 20.66
CA ARG A 543 -16.55 10.76 20.93
C ARG A 543 -16.42 11.60 19.65
N ARG A 544 -15.78 11.05 18.61
CA ARG A 544 -15.62 11.71 17.30
C ARG A 544 -16.94 11.94 16.55
N ASP A 545 -17.98 11.15 16.87
CA ASP A 545 -19.27 11.21 16.20
C ASP A 545 -20.17 12.32 16.76
N THR A 546 -19.78 12.95 17.88
CA THR A 546 -20.61 13.93 18.61
C THR A 546 -21.13 15.05 17.72
N ALA A 547 -20.31 15.58 16.81
CA ALA A 547 -20.72 16.65 15.90
C ALA A 547 -21.82 16.17 14.93
N GLU A 548 -21.68 14.95 14.42
CA GLU A 548 -22.65 14.38 13.49
C GLU A 548 -23.97 13.99 14.20
N VAL A 549 -23.87 13.51 15.45
CA VAL A 549 -25.04 13.30 16.32
C VAL A 549 -25.83 14.60 16.51
N VAL A 550 -25.14 15.71 16.79
CA VAL A 550 -25.78 17.04 16.89
C VAL A 550 -26.44 17.42 15.57
N ASN A 551 -25.77 17.23 14.44
CA ASN A 551 -26.34 17.53 13.12
C ASN A 551 -27.61 16.73 12.85
N ILE A 552 -27.62 15.42 13.11
CA ILE A 552 -28.80 14.56 12.89
C ILE A 552 -30.00 15.02 13.73
N LEU A 553 -29.76 15.34 15.01
CA LEU A 553 -30.80 15.79 15.93
C LEU A 553 -31.34 17.17 15.58
N ALA A 554 -30.46 18.11 15.22
CA ALA A 554 -30.86 19.45 14.83
C ALA A 554 -31.63 19.45 13.51
N THR A 555 -31.18 18.70 12.50
CA THR A 555 -31.89 18.56 11.21
C THR A 555 -33.29 17.97 11.42
N ARG A 556 -33.49 17.04 12.37
CA ARG A 556 -34.83 16.56 12.73
C ARG A 556 -35.72 17.67 13.29
N ALA A 557 -35.19 18.48 14.21
CA ALA A 557 -35.93 19.59 14.82
C ALA A 557 -36.31 20.64 13.76
N GLU A 558 -35.37 21.03 12.90
CA GLU A 558 -35.56 22.02 11.84
C GLU A 558 -36.58 21.57 10.79
N ILE A 559 -36.47 20.33 10.30
CA ILE A 559 -37.44 19.78 9.34
C ILE A 559 -38.83 19.69 9.99
N SER A 560 -38.93 19.23 11.24
CA SER A 560 -40.24 19.14 11.90
C SER A 560 -40.89 20.52 12.07
N ALA A 561 -40.11 21.56 12.38
CA ALA A 561 -40.59 22.93 12.50
C ALA A 561 -41.13 23.50 11.17
N ILE A 562 -40.54 23.10 10.04
CA ILE A 562 -40.98 23.54 8.72
C ILE A 562 -42.21 22.76 8.25
N VAL A 563 -42.20 21.43 8.41
CA VAL A 563 -43.21 20.54 7.80
C VAL A 563 -44.50 20.45 8.63
N ASN A 564 -44.39 20.32 9.95
CA ASN A 564 -45.54 20.06 10.83
C ASN A 564 -45.53 20.96 12.09
N PRO A 565 -45.80 22.27 11.96
CA PRO A 565 -45.63 23.25 13.04
C PRO A 565 -46.48 22.96 14.28
N GLY A 566 -47.70 22.41 14.07
CA GLY A 566 -48.62 22.09 15.16
C GLY A 566 -48.16 20.93 16.06
N THR A 567 -47.28 20.05 15.56
CA THR A 567 -46.72 18.93 16.34
C THR A 567 -45.23 19.07 16.61
N ALA A 568 -44.58 20.09 16.04
CA ALA A 568 -43.13 20.26 16.08
C ALA A 568 -42.61 20.49 17.50
N ASP A 569 -43.34 21.22 18.37
CA ASP A 569 -42.95 21.42 19.78
C ASP A 569 -42.74 20.08 20.50
N ARG A 570 -43.61 19.09 20.23
CA ARG A 570 -43.51 17.74 20.80
C ARG A 570 -42.29 16.99 20.26
N GLU A 571 -41.97 17.15 18.99
CA GLU A 571 -40.80 16.52 18.37
C GLU A 571 -39.50 17.14 18.86
N ILE A 572 -39.42 18.46 18.96
CA ILE A 572 -38.26 19.16 19.51
C ILE A 572 -38.03 18.75 20.97
N MET A 573 -39.10 18.62 21.77
CA MET A 573 -38.97 18.10 23.14
C MET A 573 -38.43 16.66 23.19
N LYS A 574 -38.85 15.77 22.26
CA LYS A 574 -38.27 14.43 22.15
C LYS A 574 -36.80 14.45 21.75
N VAL A 575 -36.40 15.37 20.87
CA VAL A 575 -35.00 15.58 20.48
C VAL A 575 -34.19 16.04 21.70
N ARG A 576 -34.68 17.04 22.45
CA ARG A 576 -34.04 17.58 23.65
C ARG A 576 -33.85 16.51 24.73
N LEU A 577 -34.87 15.69 24.99
CA LEU A 577 -34.77 14.58 25.95
C LEU A 577 -33.71 13.56 25.53
N TYR A 578 -33.71 13.16 24.25
CA TYR A 578 -32.73 12.19 23.76
C TYR A 578 -31.30 12.76 23.73
N ALA A 579 -31.14 14.05 23.42
CA ALA A 579 -29.85 14.73 23.42
C ALA A 579 -29.18 14.71 24.80
N ASN A 580 -29.94 14.78 25.90
CA ASN A 580 -29.40 14.68 27.26
C ASN A 580 -28.66 13.34 27.50
N ASP A 581 -29.12 12.27 26.84
CA ASP A 581 -28.56 10.93 27.01
C ASP A 581 -27.34 10.69 26.12
N VAL A 582 -27.30 11.28 24.91
CA VAL A 582 -26.27 10.94 23.89
C VAL A 582 -25.25 12.04 23.61
N VAL A 583 -25.57 13.31 23.86
CA VAL A 583 -24.64 14.43 23.68
C VAL A 583 -24.00 14.74 25.02
N VAL A 584 -22.74 14.33 25.22
CA VAL A 584 -22.04 14.52 26.51
C VAL A 584 -21.36 15.89 26.58
N SER A 585 -20.81 16.38 25.47
CA SER A 585 -20.05 17.62 25.43
C SER A 585 -20.95 18.84 25.70
N PRO A 586 -20.62 19.71 26.68
CA PRO A 586 -21.37 20.95 26.93
C PRO A 586 -21.44 21.84 25.70
N THR A 587 -20.33 21.99 24.96
CA THR A 587 -20.28 22.78 23.72
C THR A 587 -21.21 22.22 22.65
N ALA A 588 -21.25 20.90 22.48
CA ALA A 588 -22.14 20.25 21.52
C ALA A 588 -23.62 20.38 21.92
N ARG A 589 -23.93 20.34 23.22
CA ARG A 589 -25.28 20.64 23.73
C ARG A 589 -25.68 22.07 23.45
N SER A 590 -24.80 23.04 23.68
CA SER A 590 -25.04 24.44 23.37
C SER A 590 -25.31 24.65 21.87
N GLN A 591 -24.52 24.02 20.99
CA GLN A 591 -24.74 24.07 19.54
C GLN A 591 -26.11 23.50 19.14
N LEU A 592 -26.50 22.36 19.71
CA LEU A 592 -27.81 21.76 19.45
C LEU A 592 -28.95 22.63 19.98
N GLU A 593 -28.84 23.13 21.22
CA GLU A 593 -29.85 23.98 21.85
C GLU A 593 -30.05 25.27 21.08
N ARG A 594 -28.98 25.90 20.60
CA ARG A 594 -29.05 27.06 19.70
C ARG A 594 -29.88 26.78 18.45
N ARG A 595 -29.58 25.67 17.74
CA ARG A 595 -30.34 25.27 16.54
C ARG A 595 -31.81 24.95 16.86
N MET A 596 -32.09 24.33 18.01
CA MET A 596 -33.46 24.08 18.46
C MET A 596 -34.21 25.37 18.79
N CYS A 597 -33.59 26.36 19.44
CA CYS A 597 -34.21 27.67 19.69
C CYS A 597 -34.61 28.38 18.40
N ILE A 598 -33.77 28.30 17.35
CA ILE A 598 -34.09 28.86 16.03
C ILE A 598 -35.28 28.12 15.40
N ALA A 599 -35.32 26.78 15.50
CA ALA A 599 -36.44 25.98 15.02
C ALA A 599 -37.74 26.30 15.79
N GLU A 600 -37.69 26.42 17.12
CA GLU A 600 -38.81 26.83 17.96
C GLU A 600 -39.29 28.25 17.61
N ALA A 601 -38.38 29.18 17.36
CA ALA A 601 -38.73 30.54 16.92
C ALA A 601 -39.51 30.52 15.59
N ARG A 602 -39.10 29.70 14.61
CA ARG A 602 -39.82 29.53 13.34
C ARG A 602 -41.26 29.03 13.54
N ILE A 603 -41.48 28.13 14.51
CA ILE A 603 -42.84 27.66 14.87
C ILE A 603 -43.67 28.82 15.44
N GLN A 604 -43.10 29.62 16.34
CA GLN A 604 -43.82 30.75 16.95
C GLN A 604 -44.16 31.85 15.92
N ILE A 605 -43.26 32.11 14.97
CA ILE A 605 -43.52 33.01 13.83
C ILE A 605 -44.76 32.56 13.05
N GLN A 606 -44.87 31.26 12.75
CA GLN A 606 -46.03 30.71 12.03
C GLN A 606 -47.32 30.78 12.86
N LYS A 607 -47.23 30.67 14.19
CA LYS A 607 -48.34 30.89 15.13
C LYS A 607 -48.68 32.38 15.33
N LYS A 608 -47.91 33.29 14.71
CA LYS A 608 -47.98 34.75 14.91
C LYS A 608 -47.69 35.22 16.34
N ASP A 609 -47.00 34.40 17.14
CA ASP A 609 -46.48 34.78 18.45
C ASP A 609 -45.05 35.34 18.31
N PHE A 610 -45.00 36.56 17.83
CA PHE A 610 -43.76 37.26 17.51
C PHE A 610 -42.91 37.61 18.74
N TYR A 611 -43.52 37.83 19.91
CA TYR A 611 -42.78 38.11 21.14
C TYR A 611 -42.05 36.88 21.66
N SER A 612 -42.71 35.73 21.69
CA SER A 612 -42.06 34.46 22.03
C SER A 612 -40.98 34.08 21.01
N ALA A 613 -41.21 34.37 19.72
CA ALA A 613 -40.21 34.17 18.68
C ALA A 613 -38.93 35.02 18.92
N LEU A 614 -39.07 36.30 19.26
CA LEU A 614 -37.93 37.17 19.57
C LEU A 614 -37.16 36.68 20.80
N TYR A 615 -37.86 36.31 21.88
CA TYR A 615 -37.23 35.77 23.09
C TYR A 615 -36.38 34.51 22.79
N LEU A 616 -36.88 33.62 21.92
CA LEU A 616 -36.14 32.42 21.52
C LEU A 616 -34.90 32.74 20.67
N LEU A 617 -34.97 33.76 19.82
CA LEU A 617 -33.81 34.23 19.05
C LEU A 617 -32.77 34.90 19.95
N ASP A 618 -33.19 35.70 20.95
CA ASP A 618 -32.28 36.32 21.93
C ASP A 618 -31.56 35.25 22.75
N ARG A 619 -32.29 34.23 23.21
CA ARG A 619 -31.69 33.07 23.88
C ARG A 619 -30.72 32.30 22.98
N ALA A 620 -31.00 32.20 21.68
CA ALA A 620 -30.07 31.55 20.73
C ALA A 620 -28.76 32.34 20.59
N ASP A 621 -28.81 33.67 20.63
CA ASP A 621 -27.64 34.55 20.61
C ASP A 621 -26.84 34.45 21.93
N GLU A 622 -27.51 34.41 23.10
CA GLU A 622 -26.84 34.27 24.41
C GLU A 622 -26.04 32.97 24.57
N ILE A 623 -26.49 31.90 23.90
CA ILE A 623 -25.77 30.61 23.89
C ILE A 623 -24.44 30.72 23.11
N ASP A 624 -24.35 31.66 22.16
CA ASP A 624 -23.23 31.87 21.26
C ASP A 624 -22.30 32.99 21.75
N ASN A 625 -21.69 32.82 22.92
CA ASN A 625 -20.80 33.81 23.57
C ASN A 625 -19.49 34.15 22.79
N LYS A 626 -19.35 33.77 21.51
CA LYS A 626 -18.08 33.90 20.75
C LYS A 626 -18.15 34.40 19.29
N ALA A 627 -19.29 34.85 18.77
CA ALA A 627 -19.30 35.53 17.48
C ALA A 627 -19.90 36.93 17.62
N ALA A 628 -19.06 37.95 17.44
CA ALA A 628 -19.53 39.33 17.24
C ALA A 628 -20.33 39.50 15.92
N SER A 629 -20.56 38.42 15.17
CA SER A 629 -21.37 38.40 13.96
C SER A 629 -22.69 37.64 14.16
N LEU A 630 -23.79 38.35 13.94
CA LEU A 630 -25.12 37.74 13.86
C LEU A 630 -25.11 36.70 12.73
N SER A 631 -25.52 35.47 13.02
CA SER A 631 -25.79 34.48 11.97
C SER A 631 -26.87 35.03 11.04
N SER A 632 -26.60 35.06 9.72
CA SER A 632 -27.47 35.65 8.69
C SER A 632 -28.94 35.21 8.83
N ASP A 633 -29.17 33.95 9.22
CA ASP A 633 -30.50 33.37 9.42
C ASP A 633 -31.26 33.95 10.62
N ILE A 634 -30.59 34.13 11.77
CA ILE A 634 -31.19 34.73 12.98
C ILE A 634 -31.53 36.19 12.69
N PHE A 635 -30.60 36.88 12.04
CA PHE A 635 -30.76 38.25 11.63
C PHE A 635 -31.99 38.45 10.74
N GLU A 636 -32.11 37.68 9.66
CA GLU A 636 -33.25 37.77 8.74
C GLU A 636 -34.59 37.47 9.43
N LEU A 637 -34.61 36.46 10.32
CA LEU A 637 -35.81 36.14 11.11
C LEU A 637 -36.17 37.29 12.05
N ARG A 638 -35.20 37.90 12.73
CA ARG A 638 -35.43 39.02 13.66
C ARG A 638 -35.96 40.26 12.93
N VAL A 639 -35.37 40.64 11.80
CA VAL A 639 -35.86 41.75 10.97
C VAL A 639 -37.29 41.47 10.50
N SER A 640 -37.56 40.26 10.01
CA SER A 640 -38.90 39.87 9.59
C SER A 640 -39.91 40.02 10.73
N ILE A 641 -39.59 39.57 11.94
CA ILE A 641 -40.50 39.68 13.10
C ILE A 641 -40.74 41.13 13.50
N LEU A 642 -39.69 41.96 13.53
CA LEU A 642 -39.80 43.38 13.92
C LEU A 642 -40.72 44.15 12.96
N LEU A 643 -40.64 43.85 11.65
CA LEU A 643 -41.55 44.43 10.66
C LEU A 643 -43.00 43.98 10.88
N GLU A 644 -43.26 42.70 11.17
CA GLU A 644 -44.61 42.21 11.45
C GLU A 644 -45.19 42.77 12.77
N LEU A 645 -44.34 43.13 13.74
CA LEU A 645 -44.73 43.79 15.00
C LEU A 645 -44.94 45.31 14.87
N GLY A 646 -44.72 45.90 13.69
CA GLY A 646 -44.75 47.36 13.49
C GLY A 646 -43.60 48.10 14.16
N ARG A 647 -42.52 47.40 14.56
CA ARG A 647 -41.28 47.98 15.11
C ARG A 647 -40.31 48.34 14.00
N GLU A 648 -40.81 49.09 13.03
CA GLU A 648 -40.15 49.34 11.74
C GLU A 648 -38.82 50.10 11.88
N ASN A 649 -38.76 51.06 12.81
CA ASN A 649 -37.54 51.81 13.11
C ASN A 649 -36.41 50.90 13.63
N GLU A 650 -36.75 49.93 14.49
CA GLU A 650 -35.77 49.00 15.04
C GLU A 650 -35.29 47.99 13.99
N ALA A 651 -36.20 47.54 13.11
CA ALA A 651 -35.85 46.71 11.95
C ALA A 651 -34.87 47.44 11.02
N ALA A 652 -35.13 48.73 10.74
CA ALA A 652 -34.26 49.56 9.92
C ALA A 652 -32.89 49.79 10.58
N ASP A 653 -32.85 50.05 11.89
CA ASP A 653 -31.59 50.21 12.63
C ASP A 653 -30.76 48.92 12.67
N LEU A 654 -31.40 47.75 12.71
CA LEU A 654 -30.72 46.46 12.62
C LEU A 654 -30.12 46.24 11.21
N MET A 655 -30.90 46.54 10.17
CA MET A 655 -30.46 46.46 8.77
C MET A 655 -29.30 47.40 8.45
N LEU A 656 -29.37 48.65 8.91
CA LEU A 656 -28.29 49.63 8.71
C LEU A 656 -27.00 49.22 9.43
N ARG A 657 -27.09 48.63 10.62
CA ARG A 657 -25.93 48.08 11.33
C ARG A 657 -25.29 46.93 10.56
N ALA A 658 -26.08 45.95 10.12
CA ALA A 658 -25.55 44.83 9.33
C ALA A 658 -24.88 45.27 8.02
N LEU A 659 -25.45 46.27 7.34
CA LEU A 659 -24.84 46.87 6.15
C LEU A 659 -23.48 47.52 6.45
N ARG A 660 -23.36 48.26 7.55
CA ARG A 660 -22.10 48.93 7.95
C ARG A 660 -21.03 47.95 8.42
N ASP A 661 -21.43 46.94 9.19
CA ASP A 661 -20.51 45.95 9.75
C ASP A 661 -20.04 44.94 8.68
N GLY A 662 -20.72 44.87 7.53
CA GLY A 662 -20.40 43.96 6.43
C GLY A 662 -20.57 42.48 6.76
N GLN A 663 -21.23 42.17 7.88
CA GLN A 663 -21.36 40.82 8.44
C GLN A 663 -22.72 40.19 8.10
N PHE A 664 -22.99 40.00 6.81
CA PHE A 664 -24.18 39.27 6.35
C PHE A 664 -23.92 38.53 5.04
N SER A 665 -24.69 37.48 4.77
CA SER A 665 -24.69 36.81 3.48
C SER A 665 -25.85 37.34 2.63
N PRO A 666 -25.59 37.86 1.43
CA PRO A 666 -26.64 38.43 0.59
C PRO A 666 -27.57 37.33 0.07
N THR A 667 -28.74 37.17 0.69
CA THR A 667 -29.81 36.28 0.21
C THR A 667 -30.90 37.06 -0.53
N ALA A 668 -31.73 36.36 -1.30
CA ALA A 668 -32.92 36.96 -1.90
C ALA A 668 -33.87 37.53 -0.83
N LYS A 669 -33.96 36.85 0.32
CA LYS A 669 -34.78 37.27 1.47
C LYS A 669 -34.21 38.50 2.15
N PHE A 670 -32.89 38.62 2.30
CA PHE A 670 -32.25 39.84 2.77
C PHE A 670 -32.61 41.04 1.89
N SER A 671 -32.55 40.85 0.57
CA SER A 671 -32.91 41.91 -0.40
C SER A 671 -34.37 42.33 -0.27
N GLU A 672 -35.28 41.38 -0.07
CA GLU A 672 -36.70 41.63 0.21
C GLU A 672 -36.90 42.41 1.51
N LEU A 673 -36.27 41.95 2.61
CA LEU A 673 -36.36 42.60 3.92
C LEU A 673 -35.78 44.02 3.90
N LEU A 674 -34.76 44.26 3.10
CA LEU A 674 -34.18 45.59 2.88
C LEU A 674 -35.21 46.52 2.22
N ARG A 675 -35.91 46.04 1.17
CA ARG A 675 -37.02 46.77 0.52
C ARG A 675 -38.13 47.09 1.50
N ARG A 676 -38.56 46.09 2.27
CA ARG A 676 -39.66 46.24 3.24
C ARG A 676 -39.31 47.22 4.36
N SER A 677 -38.10 47.13 4.92
CA SER A 677 -37.64 48.02 6.00
C SER A 677 -37.51 49.48 5.54
N LEU A 678 -37.06 49.69 4.30
CA LEU A 678 -37.03 51.03 3.71
C LEU A 678 -38.45 51.57 3.49
N ALA A 679 -39.32 50.80 2.83
CA ALA A 679 -40.67 51.23 2.48
C ALA A 679 -41.49 51.61 3.73
N ALA A 680 -41.25 50.90 4.84
CA ALA A 680 -41.86 51.14 6.13
C ALA A 680 -41.37 52.43 6.82
N THR A 681 -40.07 52.74 6.77
CA THR A 681 -39.46 53.83 7.57
C THR A 681 -39.14 55.11 6.81
N GLY A 682 -39.09 55.08 5.48
CA GLY A 682 -38.73 56.23 4.64
C GLY A 682 -37.26 56.69 4.76
N ARG A 683 -36.39 55.93 5.42
CA ARG A 683 -34.97 56.29 5.70
C ARG A 683 -34.03 56.09 4.50
N ALA A 684 -34.44 56.52 3.31
CA ALA A 684 -33.71 56.26 2.05
C ALA A 684 -32.27 56.77 2.09
N GLU A 685 -32.04 57.98 2.61
CA GLU A 685 -30.71 58.60 2.67
C GLU A 685 -29.72 57.77 3.51
N ALA A 686 -30.16 57.25 4.66
CA ALA A 686 -29.30 56.45 5.54
C ALA A 686 -28.93 55.09 4.93
N PHE A 687 -29.87 54.43 4.25
CA PHE A 687 -29.61 53.18 3.53
C PHE A 687 -28.69 53.38 2.33
N ASN A 688 -28.89 54.45 1.56
CA ASN A 688 -28.03 54.77 0.44
C ASN A 688 -26.60 55.11 0.88
N ALA A 689 -26.45 55.87 1.97
CA ALA A 689 -25.13 56.19 2.53
C ALA A 689 -24.37 54.92 2.98
N ALA A 690 -25.05 54.00 3.68
CA ALA A 690 -24.44 52.73 4.10
C ALA A 690 -24.05 51.83 2.91
N LEU A 691 -24.86 51.78 1.86
CA LEU A 691 -24.55 51.00 0.66
C LEU A 691 -23.42 51.64 -0.17
N LEU A 692 -23.35 52.97 -0.24
CA LEU A 692 -22.24 53.68 -0.88
C LEU A 692 -20.92 53.51 -0.11
N GLU A 693 -20.97 53.45 1.21
CA GLU A 693 -19.81 53.17 2.06
C GLU A 693 -19.30 51.74 1.84
N LEU A 694 -20.21 50.76 1.77
CA LEU A 694 -19.90 49.37 1.45
C LEU A 694 -19.24 49.21 0.05
N LEU A 695 -19.60 50.06 -0.92
CA LEU A 695 -18.97 50.09 -2.25
C LEU A 695 -17.56 50.70 -2.26
N LYS A 696 -17.21 51.51 -1.26
CA LYS A 696 -15.88 52.15 -1.12
C LYS A 696 -14.86 51.24 -0.44
N GLU A 697 -15.30 50.21 0.28
CA GLU A 697 -14.45 49.16 0.83
C GLU A 697 -13.96 48.19 -0.26
N ASP A 698 -12.76 47.64 -0.08
CA ASP A 698 -11.96 46.88 -1.08
C ASP A 698 -12.79 45.85 -1.89
N ALA A 699 -13.04 46.16 -3.17
CA ALA A 699 -13.97 45.45 -4.04
C ALA A 699 -13.59 43.98 -4.31
N GLU A 700 -12.32 43.62 -4.11
CA GLU A 700 -11.81 42.27 -4.33
C GLU A 700 -12.23 41.29 -3.22
N GLN A 701 -12.52 41.77 -2.00
CA GLN A 701 -12.75 40.89 -0.85
C GLN A 701 -14.21 40.45 -0.67
N ARG A 702 -15.18 41.18 -1.25
CA ARG A 702 -16.62 40.99 -0.94
C ARG A 702 -17.58 41.06 -2.15
N PRO A 703 -17.31 40.39 -3.28
CA PRO A 703 -18.02 40.59 -4.57
C PRO A 703 -19.54 40.37 -4.53
N ALA A 704 -20.04 39.44 -3.69
CA ALA A 704 -21.47 39.19 -3.57
C ALA A 704 -22.24 40.35 -2.90
N LEU A 705 -21.60 41.04 -1.96
CA LEU A 705 -22.15 42.20 -1.25
C LEU A 705 -22.20 43.42 -2.16
N LEU A 706 -21.17 43.62 -3.00
CA LEU A 706 -21.16 44.65 -4.03
C LEU A 706 -22.29 44.44 -5.06
N LYS A 707 -22.59 43.19 -5.45
CA LYS A 707 -23.70 42.89 -6.37
C LYS A 707 -25.07 43.29 -5.80
N VAL A 708 -25.31 43.08 -4.50
CA VAL A 708 -26.56 43.52 -3.85
C VAL A 708 -26.65 45.03 -3.76
N ALA A 709 -25.56 45.70 -3.37
CA ALA A 709 -25.50 47.16 -3.33
C ALA A 709 -25.71 47.80 -4.71
N MET A 710 -25.10 47.23 -5.75
CA MET A 710 -25.27 47.69 -7.14
C MET A 710 -26.69 47.46 -7.67
N ASN A 711 -27.22 46.24 -7.56
CA ASN A 711 -28.59 45.93 -8.00
C ASN A 711 -29.61 46.82 -7.31
N TRP A 712 -29.35 47.18 -6.05
CA TRP A 712 -30.19 48.08 -5.28
C TRP A 712 -30.15 49.51 -5.81
N LEU A 713 -28.95 50.13 -5.91
CA LEU A 713 -28.78 51.50 -6.37
C LEU A 713 -29.32 51.73 -7.78
N VAL A 714 -29.24 50.71 -8.65
CA VAL A 714 -29.80 50.73 -10.00
C VAL A 714 -31.34 50.64 -10.01
N SER A 715 -31.94 49.97 -9.01
CA SER A 715 -33.39 49.71 -8.96
C SER A 715 -34.24 50.84 -8.36
N GLN A 716 -33.63 51.90 -7.83
CA GLN A 716 -34.34 53.02 -7.19
C GLN A 716 -34.24 54.30 -8.03
N PRO A 717 -35.33 55.07 -8.18
CA PRO A 717 -35.28 56.41 -8.77
C PRO A 717 -34.80 57.41 -7.70
N LEU A 718 -33.51 57.70 -7.63
CA LEU A 718 -32.95 58.68 -6.68
C LEU A 718 -32.02 59.70 -7.36
N LYS A 719 -32.15 60.95 -6.90
CA LYS A 719 -31.21 62.06 -7.16
C LYS A 719 -29.89 61.78 -6.42
N LEU A 720 -29.06 60.89 -6.95
CA LEU A 720 -27.66 60.79 -6.55
C LEU A 720 -26.94 62.09 -6.97
N SER A 721 -25.94 62.54 -6.21
CA SER A 721 -25.08 63.63 -6.69
C SER A 721 -24.29 63.15 -7.91
N ASP A 722 -23.91 64.05 -8.84
CA ASP A 722 -23.15 63.67 -10.03
C ASP A 722 -21.83 62.94 -9.68
N GLN A 723 -21.23 63.24 -8.52
CA GLN A 723 -20.06 62.52 -8.01
C GLN A 723 -20.37 61.08 -7.58
N ASP A 724 -21.49 60.84 -6.89
CA ASP A 724 -21.88 59.49 -6.45
C ASP A 724 -22.26 58.59 -7.62
N VAL A 725 -22.87 59.15 -8.68
CA VAL A 725 -23.20 58.42 -9.92
C VAL A 725 -21.94 57.97 -10.65
N VAL A 726 -20.97 58.88 -10.84
CA VAL A 726 -19.70 58.57 -11.51
C VAL A 726 -18.89 57.54 -10.71
N GLN A 727 -18.87 57.65 -9.38
CA GLN A 727 -18.16 56.70 -8.52
C GLN A 727 -18.81 55.30 -8.54
N THR A 728 -20.14 55.22 -8.48
CA THR A 728 -20.89 53.95 -8.56
C THR A 728 -20.70 53.27 -9.93
N TYR A 729 -20.69 54.06 -11.01
CA TYR A 729 -20.44 53.57 -12.37
C TYR A 729 -19.01 53.01 -12.55
N ASN A 730 -17.99 53.69 -12.02
CA ASN A 730 -16.60 53.23 -12.09
C ASN A 730 -16.37 51.93 -11.31
N ILE A 731 -17.00 51.78 -10.13
CA ILE A 731 -16.93 50.55 -9.32
C ILE A 731 -17.66 49.40 -10.02
N ALA A 732 -18.84 49.68 -10.60
CA ALA A 732 -19.60 48.72 -11.39
C ALA A 732 -18.81 48.19 -12.61
N HIS A 733 -18.15 49.09 -13.34
CA HIS A 733 -17.33 48.75 -14.50
C HIS A 733 -16.11 47.90 -14.13
N ASN A 734 -15.46 48.21 -13.00
CA ASN A 734 -14.34 47.42 -12.47
C ASN A 734 -14.77 46.02 -11.99
N LEU A 735 -15.94 45.88 -11.35
CA LEU A 735 -16.49 44.57 -10.94
C LEU A 735 -16.89 43.69 -12.11
N GLU A 736 -17.42 44.26 -13.18
CA GLU A 736 -17.74 43.52 -14.41
C GLU A 736 -16.49 42.93 -15.05
N HIS A 737 -15.35 43.62 -14.91
CA HIS A 737 -14.04 43.16 -15.34
C HIS A 737 -13.47 42.05 -14.43
N VAL A 738 -13.75 42.09 -13.11
CA VAL A 738 -13.28 41.12 -12.10
C VAL A 738 -14.13 39.83 -12.08
N LEU A 739 -15.44 39.91 -12.34
CA LEU A 739 -16.35 38.75 -12.35
C LEU A 739 -16.34 37.92 -13.65
N ARG A 740 -15.63 38.36 -14.70
CA ARG A 740 -15.55 37.72 -16.04
C ARG A 740 -14.35 36.77 -16.23
N LEU A 741 -13.86 36.09 -15.20
CA LEU A 741 -12.93 34.96 -15.37
C LEU A 741 -13.49 33.72 -14.67
N PRO A 742 -13.61 32.55 -15.34
CA PRO A 742 -12.56 32.01 -16.21
C PRO A 742 -12.98 31.48 -17.60
N SER A 743 -11.95 31.38 -18.44
CA SER A 743 -11.81 30.66 -19.73
C SER A 743 -12.16 31.41 -21.02
N LYS A 744 -11.21 31.32 -21.96
CA LYS A 744 -11.17 31.95 -23.27
C LYS A 744 -12.22 31.39 -24.25
N LYS A 745 -12.66 32.28 -25.16
CA LYS A 745 -13.35 32.09 -26.46
C LYS A 745 -14.82 31.67 -26.33
N THR A 746 -15.81 32.34 -26.93
CA THR A 746 -15.91 32.90 -28.29
C THR A 746 -17.10 33.89 -28.38
N ASP A 747 -16.93 34.90 -29.23
CA ASP A 747 -17.91 35.68 -30.04
C ASP A 747 -18.99 36.58 -29.40
N GLN A 748 -18.99 37.82 -29.92
CA GLN A 748 -20.03 38.88 -30.10
C GLN A 748 -21.48 38.43 -29.77
N GLU A 749 -22.34 39.20 -29.12
CA GLU A 749 -22.68 40.64 -29.17
C GLU A 749 -23.05 41.21 -27.79
#